data_AF-A0A847J435-F1
#
_entry.id   AF-A0A847J435-F1
#
_cell.length_a   1.000
_cell.length_b   1.000
_cell.length_c   1.000
_cell.angle_alpha   90.00
_cell.angle_beta   90.00
_cell.angle_gamma   90.00
#
_symmetry.space_group_name_H-M   'P 1'
#
loop_
_entity.id
_entity.type
_entity.pdbx_description
1 polymer ?
#
loop_
_entity_poly.entity_id
_entity_poly.type
_entity_poly.pdbx_seq_one_letter_code
_entity_poly.pdbx_strand_id
1 'polypeptide(L)'
;MKNKLLMLLTVFITLFSATIVKAEDKVVKIASDSTYAPFEFQDANKKYVGIDVDLMQKISEMNGWQLDQSFPGFQAALDQLNAGQTDGVIAGMSITDERKKVFDFSDSYYASSVVIASKKGNKISAYNQLKGKSVGVKNGTASQDFLSKNKAKYGYTIKTYDEGSQLYESLKVGTVDAIMDDEPVLRYAINQGQDFEINMSGEKIGDYGFAVKKGTHADLITGFNKALKELRNNGGYDAILNKYIKTETEKDIKPVKSDYRIVSDSLFAPFEFQNSSKKYVGIDVDLMQAIAKNQKFNITMDFVGFQTAIDQTQASHADGMIAGMSITDERKKVFDFSDPYFTANATIAVKSTTTNIKSYKDLKGKTVGVKNGTASQTFLDKNKDKYGYSVKVFDAADTMYESLNTGSIDAFMDDEPVVKYAILQGKKFATPLEPEKIGEYGFAVKKGTNPELLAMFNAGLAKLKANGEYDTIVEKYMGNTDSDDNKVDESKMIGIIKNNWQQLAKGLGYTLSLTIVSFILALIIGVIFGLFSVSPSKFLKGFTRVYVDLVRGVPLMVLAIFIFYGIPNLIESITGHSSPLNDYVAGVIALTLNASAYIAEIVRGGVNSVPIGQMEASRSLGISYVKTMRRVILPQAVKITIPSLVNQFIISLKDTTIISAIGLIELLQTGKIIVARNFQSFKVYGLIALIYLVVILSLTIFARRLERNMK
;
A
#
# COMPACT_ATOMS: atom_id res chain seq x y z
N MET A 1 40.33 -13.01 61.67
CA MET A 1 39.01 -12.72 61.07
C MET A 1 38.24 -11.77 62.00
N LYS A 2 38.34 -10.45 61.76
CA LYS A 2 37.41 -9.40 62.28
C LYS A 2 37.76 -7.99 61.81
N ASN A 3 38.95 -7.75 61.23
CA ASN A 3 39.37 -6.40 60.81
C ASN A 3 39.44 -6.16 59.29
N LYS A 4 38.81 -7.00 58.46
CA LYS A 4 38.70 -6.76 57.01
C LYS A 4 37.27 -6.57 56.50
N LEU A 5 36.27 -6.57 57.39
CA LEU A 5 34.87 -6.33 57.02
C LEU A 5 34.39 -4.90 57.31
N LEU A 6 35.15 -4.13 58.12
CA LEU A 6 34.79 -2.73 58.44
C LEU A 6 35.34 -1.71 57.44
N MET A 7 36.29 -2.12 56.58
CA MET A 7 36.90 -1.24 55.57
C MET A 7 36.14 -1.22 54.23
N LEU A 8 35.17 -2.13 54.07
CA LEU A 8 34.31 -2.22 52.88
C LEU A 8 32.96 -1.50 53.06
N LEU A 9 32.66 -0.99 54.27
CA LEU A 9 31.43 -0.24 54.55
C LEU A 9 31.61 1.29 54.55
N THR A 10 32.85 1.80 54.55
CA THR A 10 33.15 3.24 54.54
C THR A 10 33.53 3.80 53.18
N VAL A 11 33.72 2.95 52.16
CA VAL A 11 33.97 3.36 50.76
C VAL A 11 32.67 3.55 49.97
N PHE A 12 31.53 3.11 50.51
CA PHE A 12 30.21 3.23 49.86
C PHE A 12 29.41 4.49 50.24
N ILE A 13 29.94 5.36 51.12
CA ILE A 13 29.25 6.58 51.58
C ILE A 13 29.94 7.88 51.13
N THR A 14 31.13 7.82 50.50
CA THR A 14 31.88 9.02 50.07
C THR A 14 31.98 9.21 48.55
N LEU A 15 31.26 8.41 47.75
CA LEU A 15 31.15 8.58 46.29
C LEU A 15 29.80 9.15 45.82
N PHE A 16 28.92 9.55 46.76
CA PHE A 16 27.69 10.31 46.47
C PHE A 16 27.74 11.71 47.10
N SER A 17 28.87 12.39 46.91
CA SER A 17 28.91 13.86 46.92
C SER A 17 29.25 14.34 45.53
N ALA A 18 28.49 13.89 44.52
CA ALA A 18 28.33 14.69 43.33
C ALA A 18 27.66 15.98 43.82
N THR A 19 28.41 17.07 43.81
CA THR A 19 27.86 18.41 43.80
C THR A 19 26.75 18.41 42.76
N ILE A 20 25.50 18.39 43.24
CA ILE A 20 24.37 18.87 42.44
C ILE A 20 24.68 20.36 42.29
N VAL A 21 25.43 20.68 41.23
CA VAL A 21 25.30 21.99 40.60
C VAL A 21 23.84 22.00 40.17
N LYS A 22 23.00 22.63 40.99
CA LYS A 22 21.70 23.12 40.53
C LYS A 22 22.06 23.97 39.32
N ALA A 23 21.73 23.47 38.12
CA ALA A 23 21.77 24.31 36.94
C ALA A 23 20.96 25.55 37.30
N GLU A 24 21.56 26.72 37.15
CA GLU A 24 20.86 27.99 37.30
C GLU A 24 19.57 27.89 36.47
N ASP A 25 18.41 28.06 37.10
CA ASP A 25 17.12 27.89 36.42
C ASP A 25 17.09 28.84 35.21
N LYS A 26 17.17 28.27 33.99
CA LYS A 26 17.24 29.08 32.77
C LYS A 26 15.90 29.80 32.61
N VAL A 27 15.90 31.11 32.83
CA VAL A 27 14.72 31.95 32.58
C VAL A 27 14.52 32.06 31.07
N VAL A 28 13.34 31.68 30.59
CA VAL A 28 12.96 31.75 29.18
C VAL A 28 11.80 32.74 29.06
N LYS A 29 12.05 33.85 28.39
CA LYS A 29 11.06 34.89 28.14
C LYS A 29 10.27 34.53 26.89
N ILE A 30 8.97 34.31 27.05
CA ILE A 30 8.08 33.98 25.93
C ILE A 30 6.98 35.03 25.81
N ALA A 31 6.77 35.56 24.62
CA ALA A 31 5.64 36.45 24.34
C ALA A 31 4.51 35.71 23.61
N SER A 32 3.27 36.09 23.89
CA SER A 32 2.07 35.51 23.29
C SER A 32 1.04 36.60 22.94
N ASP A 33 -0.06 36.24 22.28
CA ASP A 33 -1.15 37.18 22.00
C ASP A 33 -1.92 37.55 23.27
N SER A 34 -2.65 38.66 23.26
CA SER A 34 -3.42 39.12 24.43
C SER A 34 -4.80 38.48 24.51
N THR A 35 -5.40 38.11 23.37
CA THR A 35 -6.81 37.67 23.33
C THR A 35 -7.10 36.75 22.13
N TYR A 36 -6.82 35.46 22.26
CA TYR A 36 -7.02 34.46 21.23
C TYR A 36 -7.43 33.07 21.78
N ALA A 37 -8.66 32.96 22.26
CA ALA A 37 -9.21 31.68 22.71
C ALA A 37 -9.41 30.69 21.54
N PRO A 38 -9.10 29.38 21.69
CA PRO A 38 -8.69 28.68 22.91
C PRO A 38 -7.17 28.66 23.18
N PHE A 39 -6.35 29.35 22.40
CA PHE A 39 -4.88 29.24 22.48
C PHE A 39 -4.28 30.07 23.63
N GLU A 40 -4.68 31.34 23.77
CA GLU A 40 -4.25 32.21 24.86
C GLU A 40 -5.33 33.25 25.16
N PHE A 41 -5.88 33.24 26.38
CA PHE A 41 -6.92 34.19 26.80
C PHE A 41 -6.98 34.27 28.31
N GLN A 42 -7.65 35.28 28.84
CA GLN A 42 -7.89 35.40 30.28
C GLN A 42 -9.16 34.64 30.69
N ASP A 43 -9.04 33.80 31.72
CA ASP A 43 -10.20 33.19 32.38
C ASP A 43 -10.97 34.21 33.24
N ALA A 44 -12.05 33.76 33.90
CA ALA A 44 -12.86 34.60 34.79
C ALA A 44 -12.08 35.24 35.95
N ASN A 45 -10.92 34.68 36.32
CA ASN A 45 -10.05 35.19 37.38
C ASN A 45 -8.94 36.11 36.83
N LYS A 46 -9.02 36.50 35.56
CA LYS A 46 -8.00 37.28 34.83
C LYS A 46 -6.65 36.56 34.73
N LYS A 47 -6.62 35.24 34.86
CA LYS A 47 -5.42 34.43 34.64
C LYS A 47 -5.35 34.01 33.18
N TYR A 48 -4.18 34.16 32.56
CA TYR A 48 -3.97 33.63 31.21
C TYR A 48 -3.99 32.10 31.22
N VAL A 49 -4.79 31.54 30.32
CA VAL A 49 -5.01 30.11 30.10
C VAL A 49 -5.18 29.88 28.60
N GLY A 50 -5.08 28.62 28.18
CA GLY A 50 -5.28 28.21 26.79
C GLY A 50 -4.27 27.16 26.36
N ILE A 51 -4.39 26.71 25.11
CA ILE A 51 -3.53 25.66 24.53
C ILE A 51 -2.07 26.10 24.51
N ASP A 52 -1.76 27.31 24.02
CA ASP A 52 -0.39 27.80 23.91
C ASP A 52 0.21 28.06 25.30
N VAL A 53 -0.61 28.56 26.24
CA VAL A 53 -0.21 28.78 27.63
C VAL A 53 0.13 27.46 28.33
N ASP A 54 -0.80 26.49 28.32
CA ASP A 54 -0.61 25.21 29.00
C ASP A 54 0.50 24.37 28.33
N LEU A 55 0.60 24.42 26.99
CA LEU A 55 1.65 23.73 26.24
C LEU A 55 3.04 24.30 26.56
N MET A 56 3.19 25.62 26.53
CA MET A 56 4.48 26.26 26.83
C MET A 56 4.87 26.06 28.31
N GLN A 57 3.91 26.09 29.22
CA GLN A 57 4.14 25.77 30.63
C GLN A 57 4.65 24.33 30.78
N LYS A 58 3.98 23.36 30.15
CA LYS A 58 4.37 21.94 30.24
C LYS A 58 5.72 21.65 29.60
N ILE A 59 5.99 22.25 28.45
CA ILE A 59 7.29 22.13 27.77
C ILE A 59 8.40 22.75 28.62
N SER A 60 8.14 23.88 29.28
CA SER A 60 9.10 24.51 30.18
C SER A 60 9.40 23.62 31.39
N GLU A 61 8.37 23.02 32.02
CA GLU A 61 8.54 22.05 33.11
C GLU A 61 9.41 20.85 32.69
N MET A 62 9.17 20.29 31.51
CA MET A 62 9.89 19.11 31.01
C MET A 62 11.36 19.40 30.67
N ASN A 63 11.66 20.65 30.31
CA ASN A 63 13.03 21.08 30.02
C ASN A 63 13.72 21.74 31.22
N GLY A 64 13.05 21.88 32.37
CA GLY A 64 13.59 22.57 33.55
C GLY A 64 13.78 24.07 33.34
N TRP A 65 12.96 24.70 32.51
CA TRP A 65 13.00 26.14 32.25
C TRP A 65 12.12 26.91 33.24
N GLN A 66 12.58 28.08 33.67
CA GLN A 66 11.76 29.04 34.39
C GLN A 66 11.04 29.93 33.37
N LEU A 67 9.75 29.68 33.15
CA LEU A 67 8.96 30.40 32.16
C LEU A 67 8.58 31.82 32.66
N ASP A 68 9.00 32.84 31.92
CA ASP A 68 8.54 34.23 32.05
C ASP A 68 7.67 34.57 30.83
N GLN A 69 6.36 34.35 30.94
CA GLN A 69 5.43 34.54 29.83
C GLN A 69 4.70 35.88 29.92
N SER A 70 4.69 36.62 28.81
CA SER A 70 3.99 37.90 28.67
C SER A 70 2.99 37.88 27.50
N PHE A 71 1.97 38.73 27.57
CA PHE A 71 0.84 38.73 26.64
C PHE A 71 0.58 40.14 26.08
N PRO A 72 1.54 40.73 25.33
CA PRO A 72 1.43 42.10 24.83
C PRO A 72 0.54 42.25 23.59
N GLY A 73 0.07 41.13 23.01
CA GLY A 73 -0.60 41.11 21.70
C GLY A 73 0.34 40.63 20.59
N PHE A 74 -0.20 39.96 19.58
CA PHE A 74 0.58 39.24 18.56
C PHE A 74 1.63 40.12 17.87
N GLN A 75 1.25 41.31 17.38
CA GLN A 75 2.18 42.20 16.70
C GLN A 75 3.28 42.71 17.64
N ALA A 76 2.91 43.08 18.87
CA ALA A 76 3.87 43.51 19.88
C ALA A 76 4.82 42.38 20.32
N ALA A 77 4.34 41.14 20.37
CA ALA A 77 5.16 39.95 20.63
C ALA A 77 6.21 39.74 19.52
N LEU A 78 5.84 39.93 18.25
CA LEU A 78 6.79 39.88 17.13
C LEU A 78 7.80 41.03 17.17
N ASP A 79 7.37 42.25 17.51
CA ASP A 79 8.24 43.40 17.64
C ASP A 79 9.27 43.19 18.78
N GLN A 80 8.82 42.64 19.92
CA GLN A 80 9.68 42.25 21.03
C GLN A 80 10.67 41.15 20.64
N LEU A 81 10.24 40.14 19.88
CA LEU A 81 11.13 39.06 19.41
C LEU A 81 12.20 39.59 18.46
N ASN A 82 11.81 40.46 17.52
CA ASN A 82 12.74 41.11 16.61
C ASN A 82 13.75 42.00 17.36
N ALA A 83 13.30 42.71 18.38
CA ALA A 83 14.12 43.55 19.25
C ALA A 83 14.97 42.76 20.27
N GLY A 84 14.79 41.44 20.37
CA GLY A 84 15.49 40.58 21.35
C GLY A 84 15.06 40.82 22.80
N GLN A 85 13.85 41.36 23.01
CA GLN A 85 13.26 41.58 24.33
C GLN A 85 12.58 40.32 24.89
N THR A 86 12.24 39.38 24.02
CA THR A 86 11.74 38.03 24.35
C THR A 86 12.55 36.99 23.58
N ASP A 87 12.68 35.79 24.13
CA ASP A 87 13.49 34.70 23.57
C ASP A 87 12.70 33.89 22.51
N GLY A 88 11.36 33.90 22.59
CA GLY A 88 10.50 33.22 21.63
C GLY A 88 9.03 33.65 21.70
N VAL A 89 8.25 33.22 20.71
CA VAL A 89 6.83 33.51 20.59
C VAL A 89 6.03 32.22 20.36
N ILE A 90 5.00 32.00 21.18
CA ILE A 90 3.95 30.99 20.97
C ILE A 90 2.60 31.70 21.02
N ALA A 91 1.96 31.84 19.87
CA ALA A 91 0.78 32.70 19.71
C ALA A 91 -0.07 32.32 18.49
N GLY A 92 -0.36 31.03 18.31
CA GLY A 92 -1.01 30.52 17.11
C GLY A 92 -0.28 30.89 15.81
N MET A 93 1.04 31.01 15.86
CA MET A 93 1.81 31.62 14.78
C MET A 93 1.94 30.66 13.59
N SER A 94 1.23 30.96 12.49
CA SER A 94 1.35 30.17 11.26
C SER A 94 2.78 30.17 10.70
N ILE A 95 3.28 28.97 10.41
CA ILE A 95 4.55 28.70 9.74
C ILE A 95 4.37 29.03 8.25
N THR A 96 5.06 30.06 7.77
CA THR A 96 5.03 30.49 6.36
C THR A 96 6.45 30.68 5.83
N ASP A 97 6.62 30.58 4.51
CA ASP A 97 7.93 30.75 3.87
C ASP A 97 8.45 32.18 4.03
N GLU A 98 7.55 33.18 4.07
CA GLU A 98 7.89 34.56 4.39
C GLU A 98 8.43 34.69 5.82
N ARG A 99 7.76 34.08 6.81
CA ARG A 99 8.20 34.14 8.22
C ARG A 99 9.49 33.36 8.45
N LYS A 100 9.71 32.24 7.76
CA LYS A 100 10.98 31.47 7.80
C LYS A 100 12.19 32.27 7.31
N LYS A 101 11.99 33.38 6.61
CA LYS A 101 13.10 34.29 6.25
C LYS A 101 13.64 35.04 7.47
N VAL A 102 12.82 35.23 8.51
CA VAL A 102 13.11 36.09 9.68
C VAL A 102 13.12 35.32 11.01
N PHE A 103 12.42 34.18 11.09
CA PHE A 103 12.30 33.34 12.27
C PHE A 103 12.69 31.89 12.00
N ASP A 104 13.20 31.20 13.02
CA ASP A 104 13.28 29.74 13.05
C ASP A 104 12.07 29.20 13.82
N PHE A 105 11.49 28.11 13.34
CA PHE A 105 10.27 27.51 13.90
C PHE A 105 10.52 26.14 14.49
N SER A 106 9.73 25.79 15.51
CA SER A 106 9.55 24.43 15.98
C SER A 106 8.87 23.56 14.93
N ASP A 107 8.82 22.26 15.20
CA ASP A 107 7.85 21.38 14.56
C ASP A 107 6.43 21.92 14.80
N SER A 108 5.53 21.67 13.86
CA SER A 108 4.13 22.09 14.00
C SER A 108 3.52 21.48 15.26
N TYR A 109 3.09 22.33 16.18
CA TYR A 109 2.39 21.88 17.38
C TYR A 109 0.88 21.82 17.18
N TYR A 110 0.32 22.48 16.17
CA TYR A 110 -1.10 22.42 15.86
C TYR A 110 -1.34 22.66 14.35
N ALA A 111 -2.09 21.78 13.71
CA ALA A 111 -2.50 21.98 12.31
C ALA A 111 -3.81 22.76 12.28
N SER A 112 -3.80 23.99 11.75
CA SER A 112 -5.01 24.81 11.68
C SER A 112 -5.80 24.54 10.40
N SER A 113 -7.09 24.30 10.59
CA SER A 113 -8.11 24.26 9.56
C SER A 113 -9.07 25.42 9.76
N VAL A 114 -9.50 26.05 8.67
CA VAL A 114 -10.65 26.96 8.70
C VAL A 114 -11.89 26.21 8.31
N VAL A 115 -12.98 26.49 9.01
CA VAL A 115 -14.24 25.79 8.80
C VAL A 115 -15.40 26.77 8.83
N ILE A 116 -16.49 26.36 8.17
CA ILE A 116 -17.75 27.08 8.22
C ILE A 116 -18.55 26.59 9.42
N ALA A 117 -18.98 27.53 10.26
CA ALA A 117 -20.04 27.33 11.23
C ALA A 117 -21.32 28.03 10.77
N SER A 118 -22.46 27.40 11.03
CA SER A 118 -23.78 27.99 10.84
C SER A 118 -24.58 27.92 12.15
N LYS A 119 -25.69 28.65 12.22
CA LYS A 119 -26.61 28.53 13.35
C LYS A 119 -27.23 27.14 13.38
N LYS A 120 -27.40 26.57 14.58
CA LYS A 120 -28.01 25.25 14.77
C LYS A 120 -29.36 25.15 14.06
N GLY A 121 -29.54 24.09 13.26
CA GLY A 121 -30.73 23.89 12.43
C GLY A 121 -30.68 24.52 11.02
N ASN A 122 -29.70 25.37 10.72
CA ASN A 122 -29.40 25.86 9.37
C ASN A 122 -28.18 25.11 8.83
N LYS A 123 -28.36 23.82 8.50
CA LYS A 123 -27.27 22.92 8.15
C LYS A 123 -26.57 23.32 6.86
N ILE A 124 -25.29 23.68 6.95
CA ILE A 124 -24.40 23.94 5.81
C ILE A 124 -23.28 22.90 5.83
N SER A 125 -23.35 21.93 4.92
CA SER A 125 -22.42 20.79 4.83
C SER A 125 -21.54 20.81 3.58
N ALA A 126 -21.68 21.81 2.71
CA ALA A 126 -20.84 21.97 1.52
C ALA A 126 -20.74 23.45 1.08
N TYR A 127 -19.59 23.85 0.53
CA TYR A 127 -19.37 25.23 0.06
C TYR A 127 -20.38 25.70 -1.00
N ASN A 128 -20.89 24.79 -1.85
CA ASN A 128 -21.90 25.12 -2.86
C ASN A 128 -23.23 25.62 -2.24
N GLN A 129 -23.53 25.26 -0.99
CA GLN A 129 -24.72 25.72 -0.26
C GLN A 129 -24.61 27.17 0.24
N LEU A 130 -23.43 27.78 0.11
CA LEU A 130 -23.21 29.19 0.42
C LEU A 130 -23.65 30.13 -0.71
N LYS A 131 -24.04 29.61 -1.88
CA LYS A 131 -24.45 30.43 -3.02
C LYS A 131 -25.62 31.36 -2.64
N GLY A 132 -25.43 32.66 -2.83
CA GLY A 132 -26.39 33.70 -2.46
C GLY A 132 -26.47 34.01 -0.96
N LYS A 133 -25.73 33.30 -0.11
CA LYS A 133 -25.66 33.54 1.33
C LYS A 133 -24.58 34.57 1.68
N SER A 134 -24.65 35.09 2.90
CA SER A 134 -23.67 35.98 3.50
C SER A 134 -22.80 35.23 4.50
N VAL A 135 -21.48 35.35 4.35
CA VAL A 135 -20.49 34.68 5.20
C VAL A 135 -19.69 35.73 5.95
N GLY A 136 -19.76 35.68 7.29
CA GLY A 136 -18.97 36.52 8.18
C GLY A 136 -17.54 36.01 8.33
N VAL A 137 -16.57 36.91 8.45
CA VAL A 137 -15.17 36.57 8.73
C VAL A 137 -14.45 37.70 9.45
N LYS A 138 -13.41 37.39 10.23
CA LYS A 138 -12.53 38.42 10.83
C LYS A 138 -11.62 39.04 9.77
N ASN A 139 -11.33 40.32 9.91
CA ASN A 139 -10.42 41.05 9.02
C ASN A 139 -8.96 40.61 9.23
N GLY A 140 -8.19 40.52 8.14
CA GLY A 140 -6.77 40.15 8.15
C GLY A 140 -6.46 38.68 8.42
N THR A 141 -7.45 37.78 8.40
CA THR A 141 -7.23 36.35 8.72
C THR A 141 -7.08 35.48 7.47
N ALA A 142 -6.46 34.31 7.64
CA ALA A 142 -6.39 33.29 6.59
C ALA A 142 -7.78 32.80 6.15
N SER A 143 -8.79 32.85 7.04
CA SER A 143 -10.19 32.60 6.69
C SER A 143 -10.71 33.63 5.68
N GLN A 144 -10.36 34.91 5.82
CA GLN A 144 -10.74 35.96 4.86
C GLN A 144 -10.08 35.74 3.50
N ASP A 145 -8.79 35.38 3.49
CA ASP A 145 -8.07 35.06 2.25
C ASP A 145 -8.70 33.87 1.53
N PHE A 146 -9.05 32.81 2.27
CA PHE A 146 -9.75 31.65 1.71
C PHE A 146 -11.08 32.05 1.09
N LEU A 147 -11.93 32.79 1.83
CA LEU A 147 -13.22 33.23 1.32
C LEU A 147 -13.07 34.15 0.10
N SER A 148 -12.09 35.04 0.12
CA SER A 148 -11.86 35.98 -0.99
C SER A 148 -11.43 35.25 -2.27
N LYS A 149 -10.50 34.29 -2.16
CA LYS A 149 -10.03 33.46 -3.28
C LYS A 149 -11.14 32.60 -3.88
N ASN A 150 -12.08 32.13 -3.05
CA ASN A 150 -13.12 31.19 -3.46
C ASN A 150 -14.49 31.83 -3.72
N LYS A 151 -14.62 33.15 -3.56
CA LYS A 151 -15.89 33.89 -3.72
C LYS A 151 -16.54 33.67 -5.08
N ALA A 152 -15.76 33.77 -6.17
CA ALA A 152 -16.28 33.59 -7.54
C ALA A 152 -16.74 32.14 -7.81
N LYS A 153 -16.11 31.17 -7.16
CA LYS A 153 -16.41 29.73 -7.32
C LYS A 153 -17.73 29.35 -6.66
N TYR A 154 -18.03 29.89 -5.49
CA TYR A 154 -19.16 29.45 -4.66
C TYR A 154 -20.29 30.49 -4.55
N GLY A 155 -20.09 31.73 -4.97
CA GLY A 155 -21.15 32.72 -5.17
C GLY A 155 -21.80 33.27 -3.89
N TYR A 156 -21.05 33.35 -2.77
CA TYR A 156 -21.47 34.02 -1.54
C TYR A 156 -21.04 35.50 -1.48
N THR A 157 -21.57 36.23 -0.50
CA THR A 157 -21.09 37.56 -0.09
C THR A 157 -20.27 37.45 1.19
N ILE A 158 -19.28 38.34 1.37
CA ILE A 158 -18.39 38.33 2.54
C ILE A 158 -18.70 39.57 3.37
N LYS A 159 -18.89 39.42 4.68
CA LYS A 159 -18.94 40.51 5.65
C LYS A 159 -17.76 40.37 6.61
N THR A 160 -16.97 41.42 6.74
CA THR A 160 -15.78 41.44 7.59
C THR A 160 -16.08 42.08 8.94
N TYR A 161 -15.44 41.59 9.99
CA TYR A 161 -15.56 42.08 11.36
C TYR A 161 -14.17 42.28 11.96
N ASP A 162 -14.01 43.30 12.81
CA ASP A 162 -12.72 43.57 13.44
C ASP A 162 -12.48 42.69 14.69
N GLU A 163 -13.57 42.28 15.37
CA GLU A 163 -13.50 41.42 16.55
C GLU A 163 -14.31 40.12 16.41
N GLY A 164 -13.84 39.04 17.04
CA GLY A 164 -14.54 37.75 17.06
C GLY A 164 -15.91 37.82 17.77
N SER A 165 -16.03 38.65 18.80
CA SER A 165 -17.30 38.93 19.51
C SER A 165 -18.39 39.43 18.55
N GLN A 166 -18.04 40.38 17.67
CA GLN A 166 -18.92 40.95 16.65
C GLN A 166 -19.27 39.92 15.58
N LEU A 167 -18.28 39.12 15.14
CA LEU A 167 -18.48 38.03 14.19
C LEU A 167 -19.50 37.01 14.71
N TYR A 168 -19.34 36.52 15.94
CA TYR A 168 -20.23 35.51 16.53
C TYR A 168 -21.63 36.06 16.77
N GLU A 169 -21.75 37.29 17.27
CA GLU A 169 -23.06 37.94 17.44
C GLU A 169 -23.76 38.09 16.09
N SER A 170 -23.02 38.42 15.02
CA SER A 170 -23.60 38.56 13.67
C SER A 170 -24.25 37.27 13.15
N LEU A 171 -23.68 36.10 13.46
CA LEU A 171 -24.29 34.81 13.13
C LEU A 171 -25.50 34.52 14.00
N LYS A 172 -25.39 34.80 15.30
CA LYS A 172 -26.44 34.56 16.29
C LYS A 172 -27.71 35.35 15.97
N VAL A 173 -27.57 36.63 15.60
CA VAL A 173 -28.68 37.51 15.22
C VAL A 173 -29.11 37.36 13.75
N GLY A 174 -28.42 36.52 12.96
CA GLY A 174 -28.76 36.26 11.55
C GLY A 174 -28.39 37.37 10.58
N THR A 175 -27.45 38.25 10.95
CA THR A 175 -26.87 39.24 10.03
C THR A 175 -25.98 38.58 8.97
N VAL A 176 -25.41 37.42 9.29
CA VAL A 176 -24.76 36.50 8.35
C VAL A 176 -25.39 35.11 8.45
N ASP A 177 -25.36 34.35 7.37
CA ASP A 177 -25.91 32.98 7.30
C ASP A 177 -24.93 31.93 7.81
N ALA A 178 -23.63 32.23 7.72
CA ALA A 178 -22.53 31.40 8.16
C ALA A 178 -21.34 32.28 8.57
N ILE A 179 -20.40 31.73 9.33
CA ILE A 179 -19.12 32.36 9.62
C ILE A 179 -17.99 31.40 9.28
N MET A 180 -16.84 31.95 8.87
CA MET A 180 -15.61 31.18 8.72
C MET A 180 -14.58 31.67 9.74
N ASP A 181 -14.01 30.74 10.48
CA ASP A 181 -12.95 30.97 11.45
C ASP A 181 -12.15 29.67 11.61
N ASP A 182 -11.09 29.71 12.42
CA ASP A 182 -10.35 28.48 12.74
C ASP A 182 -11.25 27.49 13.48
N GLU A 183 -11.21 26.22 13.07
CA GLU A 183 -11.95 25.12 13.68
C GLU A 183 -11.82 25.04 15.22
N PRO A 184 -10.62 25.12 15.83
CA PRO A 184 -10.48 25.18 17.28
C PRO A 184 -11.28 26.30 17.94
N VAL A 185 -11.31 27.48 17.31
CA VAL A 185 -11.98 28.67 17.83
C VAL A 185 -13.50 28.47 17.82
N LEU A 186 -14.05 27.97 16.70
CA LEU A 186 -15.48 27.69 16.58
C LEU A 186 -15.92 26.56 17.52
N ARG A 187 -15.11 25.50 17.65
CA ARG A 187 -15.41 24.41 18.59
C ARG A 187 -15.37 24.88 20.04
N TYR A 188 -14.42 25.73 20.41
CA TYR A 188 -14.39 26.36 21.73
C TYR A 188 -15.64 27.21 21.97
N ALA A 189 -16.03 28.04 21.00
CA ALA A 189 -17.25 28.85 21.09
C ALA A 189 -18.52 27.99 21.28
N ILE A 190 -18.65 26.89 20.52
CA ILE A 190 -19.75 25.91 20.67
C ILE A 190 -19.73 25.30 22.08
N ASN A 191 -18.56 24.92 22.60
CA ASN A 191 -18.41 24.37 23.94
C ASN A 191 -18.77 25.36 25.05
N GLN A 192 -18.59 26.66 24.80
CA GLN A 192 -19.04 27.74 25.69
C GLN A 192 -20.53 28.06 25.56
N GLY A 193 -21.29 27.27 24.80
CA GLY A 193 -22.74 27.38 24.68
C GLY A 193 -23.22 28.28 23.55
N GLN A 194 -22.36 28.63 22.58
CA GLN A 194 -22.84 29.27 21.35
C GLN A 194 -23.69 28.29 20.53
N ASP A 195 -24.82 28.77 20.00
CA ASP A 195 -25.78 27.97 19.23
C ASP A 195 -25.36 27.79 17.76
N PHE A 196 -24.13 27.33 17.57
CA PHE A 196 -23.52 27.09 16.26
C PHE A 196 -23.34 25.59 16.02
N GLU A 197 -23.23 25.20 14.76
CA GLU A 197 -22.91 23.84 14.34
C GLU A 197 -21.91 23.87 13.18
N ILE A 198 -21.01 22.88 13.17
CA ILE A 198 -20.05 22.64 12.10
C ILE A 198 -20.49 21.35 11.41
N ASN A 199 -20.79 21.41 10.11
CA ASN A 199 -21.35 20.29 9.36
C ASN A 199 -20.53 19.90 8.13
N MET A 200 -19.31 20.42 8.01
CA MET A 200 -18.39 20.12 6.93
C MET A 200 -16.96 20.05 7.45
N SER A 201 -16.11 19.33 6.74
CA SER A 201 -14.68 19.27 7.03
C SER A 201 -14.04 20.64 6.85
N GLY A 202 -13.10 20.98 7.72
CA GLY A 202 -12.28 22.19 7.59
C GLY A 202 -11.27 22.07 6.45
N GLU A 203 -10.83 23.22 5.94
CA GLU A 203 -9.79 23.34 4.92
C GLU A 203 -8.46 23.66 5.62
N LYS A 204 -7.44 22.83 5.39
CA LYS A 204 -6.12 23.08 5.97
C LYS A 204 -5.53 24.34 5.36
N ILE A 205 -5.22 25.32 6.20
CA ILE A 205 -4.68 26.62 5.77
C ILE A 205 -3.31 26.96 6.36
N GLY A 206 -2.83 26.19 7.34
CA GLY A 206 -1.49 26.36 7.88
C GLY A 206 -1.21 25.50 9.10
N ASP A 207 0.04 25.51 9.52
CA ASP A 207 0.54 24.81 10.69
C ASP A 207 1.07 25.86 11.69
N TYR A 208 0.75 25.74 12.97
CA TYR A 208 1.21 26.64 14.03
C TYR A 208 2.51 26.13 14.64
N GLY A 209 3.47 27.04 14.83
CA GLY A 209 4.79 26.72 15.37
C GLY A 209 5.23 27.73 16.43
N PHE A 210 6.02 27.26 17.39
CA PHE A 210 6.78 28.11 18.29
C PHE A 210 7.94 28.74 17.51
N ALA A 211 8.13 30.05 17.63
CA ALA A 211 9.09 30.80 16.84
C ALA A 211 10.18 31.44 17.71
N VAL A 212 11.41 31.44 17.21
CA VAL A 212 12.53 32.22 17.74
C VAL A 212 13.13 33.08 16.63
N LYS A 213 13.89 34.12 16.98
CA LYS A 213 14.57 34.93 15.97
C LYS A 213 15.58 34.07 15.20
N LYS A 214 15.59 34.19 13.88
CA LYS A 214 16.39 33.31 13.01
C LYS A 214 17.88 33.30 13.40
N GLY A 215 18.45 32.11 13.50
CA GLY A 215 19.84 31.88 13.90
C GLY A 215 20.11 32.05 15.40
N THR A 216 19.07 32.20 16.23
CA THR A 216 19.19 32.34 17.70
C THR A 216 18.38 31.27 18.42
N HIS A 217 18.69 31.00 19.69
CA HIS A 217 17.91 30.12 20.57
C HIS A 217 17.56 28.74 19.99
N ALA A 218 18.47 28.14 19.20
CA ALA A 218 18.29 26.81 18.60
C ALA A 218 18.06 25.70 19.65
N ASP A 219 18.55 25.91 20.87
CA ASP A 219 18.31 25.06 22.02
C ASP A 219 16.86 25.10 22.50
N LEU A 220 16.17 26.26 22.40
CA LEU A 220 14.74 26.36 22.68
C LEU A 220 13.90 25.60 21.65
N ILE A 221 14.23 25.71 20.35
CA ILE A 221 13.58 24.94 19.30
C ILE A 221 13.76 23.43 19.51
N THR A 222 15.00 23.00 19.79
CA THR A 222 15.31 21.59 20.03
C THR A 222 14.61 21.05 21.28
N GLY A 223 14.62 21.82 22.38
CA GLY A 223 13.93 21.47 23.62
C GLY A 223 12.41 21.42 23.46
N PHE A 224 11.84 22.35 22.69
CA PHE A 224 10.42 22.38 22.36
C PHE A 224 10.01 21.13 21.57
N ASN A 225 10.72 20.82 20.48
CA ASN A 225 10.41 19.65 19.64
C ASN A 225 10.52 18.33 20.42
N LYS A 226 11.56 18.19 21.25
CA LYS A 226 11.74 17.00 22.09
C LYS A 226 10.59 16.82 23.07
N ALA A 227 10.22 17.88 23.80
CA ALA A 227 9.15 17.82 24.78
C ALA A 227 7.77 17.64 24.13
N LEU A 228 7.51 18.30 22.98
CA LEU A 228 6.29 18.11 22.20
C LEU A 228 6.13 16.66 21.75
N LYS A 229 7.22 16.03 21.27
CA LYS A 229 7.22 14.62 20.88
C LYS A 229 6.89 13.71 22.06
N GLU A 230 7.47 13.96 23.23
CA GLU A 230 7.19 13.20 24.44
C GLU A 230 5.74 13.39 24.93
N LEU A 231 5.20 14.62 24.88
CA LEU A 231 3.81 14.92 25.20
C LEU A 231 2.81 14.23 24.27
N ARG A 232 3.14 14.10 22.99
CA ARG A 232 2.33 13.31 22.04
C ARG A 232 2.37 11.81 22.38
N ASN A 233 3.53 11.30 22.78
CA ASN A 233 3.70 9.88 23.10
C ASN A 233 2.99 9.45 24.39
N ASN A 234 2.96 10.33 25.40
CA ASN A 234 2.39 10.02 26.71
C ASN A 234 0.92 10.48 26.89
N GLY A 235 0.30 11.04 25.84
CA GLY A 235 -1.07 11.55 25.86
C GLY A 235 -1.24 12.90 26.58
N GLY A 236 -0.15 13.53 27.04
CA GLY A 236 -0.16 14.83 27.69
C GLY A 236 -0.59 15.96 26.75
N TYR A 237 -0.23 15.87 25.46
CA TYR A 237 -0.68 16.80 24.43
C TYR A 237 -2.22 16.73 24.26
N ASP A 238 -2.76 15.52 24.13
CA ASP A 238 -4.21 15.31 23.99
C ASP A 238 -4.97 15.80 25.23
N ALA A 239 -4.41 15.64 26.43
CA ALA A 239 -4.99 16.16 27.66
C ALA A 239 -5.10 17.70 27.65
N ILE A 240 -4.10 18.41 27.12
CA ILE A 240 -4.12 19.87 26.97
C ILE A 240 -5.20 20.27 25.96
N LEU A 241 -5.24 19.63 24.80
CA LEU A 241 -6.24 19.93 23.78
C LEU A 241 -7.67 19.69 24.30
N ASN A 242 -7.92 18.53 24.93
CA ASN A 242 -9.24 18.14 25.45
C ASN A 242 -9.77 19.07 26.55
N LYS A 243 -8.89 19.81 27.23
CA LYS A 243 -9.29 20.81 28.24
C LYS A 243 -10.03 21.99 27.61
N TYR A 244 -9.68 22.38 26.38
CA TYR A 244 -10.22 23.57 25.72
C TYR A 244 -11.09 23.23 24.52
N ILE A 245 -10.72 22.20 23.77
CA ILE A 245 -11.45 21.72 22.61
C ILE A 245 -11.92 20.32 22.98
N LYS A 246 -13.18 20.15 23.38
CA LYS A 246 -13.82 18.84 23.27
C LYS A 246 -13.87 18.52 21.78
N THR A 247 -12.91 17.75 21.29
CA THR A 247 -13.15 16.89 20.13
C THR A 247 -14.46 16.16 20.46
N GLU A 248 -15.41 16.15 19.52
CA GLU A 248 -16.57 15.28 19.66
C GLU A 248 -16.02 13.93 20.15
N THR A 249 -16.60 13.42 21.24
CA THR A 249 -16.35 12.05 21.66
C THR A 249 -16.40 11.24 20.39
N GLU A 250 -15.26 10.62 20.03
CA GLU A 250 -15.14 9.70 18.90
C GLU A 250 -16.49 8.97 18.85
N LYS A 251 -17.27 9.14 17.77
CA LYS A 251 -18.36 8.20 17.55
C LYS A 251 -17.64 6.87 17.58
N ASP A 252 -17.84 6.08 18.62
CA ASP A 252 -17.26 4.76 18.76
C ASP A 252 -17.80 3.98 17.57
N ILE A 253 -17.04 3.98 16.47
CA ILE A 253 -17.46 3.38 15.20
C ILE A 253 -17.32 1.89 15.43
N LYS A 254 -18.42 1.28 15.88
CA LYS A 254 -18.38 -0.13 16.24
C LYS A 254 -18.25 -0.96 14.97
N PRO A 255 -17.30 -1.91 14.92
CA PRO A 255 -17.23 -2.85 13.83
C PRO A 255 -18.55 -3.64 13.76
N VAL A 256 -19.10 -3.77 12.57
CA VAL A 256 -20.31 -4.57 12.30
C VAL A 256 -19.95 -6.06 12.19
N LYS A 257 -18.72 -6.36 11.73
CA LYS A 257 -18.20 -7.72 11.60
C LYS A 257 -17.17 -8.01 12.67
N SER A 258 -17.07 -9.28 13.06
CA SER A 258 -16.02 -9.74 13.99
C SER A 258 -14.64 -9.74 13.34
N ASP A 259 -14.57 -9.91 12.01
CA ASP A 259 -13.35 -9.87 11.20
C ASP A 259 -13.68 -9.34 9.80
N TYR A 260 -12.83 -8.49 9.25
CA TYR A 260 -12.95 -7.96 7.90
C TYR A 260 -11.88 -8.55 6.98
N ARG A 261 -12.29 -9.12 5.84
CA ARG A 261 -11.37 -9.66 4.85
C ARG A 261 -10.88 -8.56 3.91
N ILE A 262 -9.63 -8.16 4.05
CA ILE A 262 -8.99 -7.12 3.23
C ILE A 262 -8.11 -7.79 2.17
N VAL A 263 -8.29 -7.43 0.91
CA VAL A 263 -7.44 -7.94 -0.18
C VAL A 263 -6.43 -6.89 -0.64
N SER A 264 -5.29 -7.35 -1.14
CA SER A 264 -4.20 -6.48 -1.62
C SER A 264 -3.51 -7.05 -2.86
N ASP A 265 -2.62 -6.27 -3.47
CA ASP A 265 -1.70 -6.81 -4.48
C ASP A 265 -0.71 -7.80 -3.84
N SER A 266 0.00 -8.57 -4.65
CA SER A 266 0.97 -9.57 -4.17
C SER A 266 2.42 -9.14 -4.37
N LEU A 267 2.69 -8.14 -5.22
CA LEU A 267 4.03 -7.86 -5.75
C LEU A 267 4.32 -6.36 -5.91
N PHE A 268 3.95 -5.52 -4.95
CA PHE A 268 4.07 -4.07 -5.06
C PHE A 268 4.86 -3.43 -3.91
N ALA A 269 6.17 -3.67 -3.88
CA ALA A 269 7.05 -2.97 -2.95
C ALA A 269 7.19 -1.48 -3.32
N PRO A 270 7.17 -0.53 -2.37
CA PRO A 270 7.22 -0.73 -0.91
C PRO A 270 5.86 -0.82 -0.18
N PHE A 271 4.73 -0.90 -0.90
CA PHE A 271 3.39 -0.83 -0.30
C PHE A 271 2.94 -2.19 0.26
N GLU A 272 3.07 -3.26 -0.53
CA GLU A 272 2.75 -4.62 -0.12
C GLU A 272 3.68 -5.63 -0.81
N PHE A 273 4.52 -6.29 -0.02
CA PHE A 273 5.45 -7.28 -0.52
C PHE A 273 5.88 -8.26 0.57
N GLN A 274 6.38 -9.42 0.19
CA GLN A 274 6.93 -10.37 1.15
C GLN A 274 8.37 -10.00 1.52
N ASN A 275 8.66 -9.89 2.81
CA ASN A 275 10.04 -9.80 3.30
C ASN A 275 10.75 -11.17 3.25
N SER A 276 12.02 -11.21 3.68
CA SER A 276 12.82 -12.46 3.75
C SER A 276 12.20 -13.52 4.67
N SER A 277 11.45 -13.10 5.70
CA SER A 277 10.71 -13.99 6.60
C SER A 277 9.36 -14.47 6.04
N LYS A 278 9.06 -14.16 4.77
CA LYS A 278 7.80 -14.52 4.07
C LYS A 278 6.56 -13.89 4.68
N LYS A 279 6.73 -12.86 5.52
CA LYS A 279 5.62 -12.05 6.01
C LYS A 279 5.39 -10.93 5.02
N TYR A 280 4.13 -10.71 4.68
CA TYR A 280 3.77 -9.50 3.96
C TYR A 280 3.99 -8.30 4.88
N VAL A 281 4.66 -7.30 4.33
CA VAL A 281 5.00 -6.03 4.95
C VAL A 281 4.91 -4.94 3.90
N GLY A 282 4.97 -3.69 4.33
CA GLY A 282 5.00 -2.53 3.46
C GLY A 282 4.09 -1.43 4.00
N ILE A 283 4.05 -0.29 3.30
CA ILE A 283 3.26 0.87 3.71
C ILE A 283 1.78 0.49 3.89
N ASP A 284 1.17 -0.19 2.93
CA ASP A 284 -0.25 -0.56 2.97
C ASP A 284 -0.53 -1.58 4.08
N VAL A 285 0.36 -2.56 4.25
CA VAL A 285 0.21 -3.61 5.26
C VAL A 285 0.32 -3.03 6.67
N ASP A 286 1.39 -2.28 6.94
CA ASP A 286 1.66 -1.72 8.26
C ASP A 286 0.62 -0.65 8.61
N LEU A 287 0.21 0.19 7.63
CA LEU A 287 -0.84 1.18 7.83
C LEU A 287 -2.19 0.55 8.16
N MET A 288 -2.61 -0.46 7.39
CA MET A 288 -3.89 -1.14 7.63
C MET A 288 -3.92 -1.83 8.99
N GLN A 289 -2.82 -2.47 9.40
CA GLN A 289 -2.68 -3.08 10.72
C GLN A 289 -2.70 -2.05 11.86
N ALA A 290 -2.01 -0.92 11.69
CA ALA A 290 -2.00 0.16 12.67
C ALA A 290 -3.39 0.78 12.83
N ILE A 291 -4.11 1.01 11.72
CA ILE A 291 -5.50 1.50 11.73
C ILE A 291 -6.42 0.51 12.44
N ALA A 292 -6.35 -0.78 12.09
CA ALA A 292 -7.17 -1.83 12.70
C ALA A 292 -6.95 -1.92 14.22
N LYS A 293 -5.69 -1.86 14.66
CA LYS A 293 -5.32 -1.85 16.09
C LYS A 293 -5.84 -0.60 16.80
N ASN A 294 -5.69 0.56 16.17
CA ASN A 294 -6.11 1.85 16.73
C ASN A 294 -7.63 1.92 16.94
N GLN A 295 -8.38 1.44 15.95
CA GLN A 295 -9.84 1.45 15.91
C GLN A 295 -10.48 0.17 16.46
N LYS A 296 -9.66 -0.76 16.95
CA LYS A 296 -10.07 -2.00 17.64
C LYS A 296 -10.99 -2.90 16.81
N PHE A 297 -10.73 -3.04 15.52
CA PHE A 297 -11.36 -4.05 14.66
C PHE A 297 -10.36 -5.09 14.19
N ASN A 298 -10.85 -6.31 13.88
CA ASN A 298 -10.00 -7.39 13.38
C ASN A 298 -10.01 -7.41 11.85
N ILE A 299 -8.87 -7.78 11.28
CA ILE A 299 -8.69 -7.94 9.84
C ILE A 299 -7.98 -9.25 9.53
N THR A 300 -8.35 -9.83 8.40
CA THR A 300 -7.55 -10.83 7.70
C THR A 300 -7.10 -10.24 6.37
N MET A 301 -5.80 -10.27 6.09
CA MET A 301 -5.25 -9.75 4.83
C MET A 301 -4.86 -10.87 3.86
N ASP A 302 -5.41 -10.83 2.65
CA ASP A 302 -5.10 -11.75 1.55
C ASP A 302 -4.45 -11.01 0.36
N PHE A 303 -3.30 -11.50 -0.09
CA PHE A 303 -2.50 -10.87 -1.13
C PHE A 303 -2.66 -11.63 -2.44
N VAL A 304 -3.68 -11.26 -3.23
CA VAL A 304 -4.23 -12.06 -4.35
C VAL A 304 -3.82 -11.54 -5.73
N GLY A 305 -3.09 -10.42 -5.78
CA GLY A 305 -2.77 -9.70 -7.01
C GLY A 305 -3.76 -8.57 -7.28
N PHE A 306 -3.29 -7.45 -7.81
CA PHE A 306 -4.08 -6.21 -7.95
C PHE A 306 -5.42 -6.40 -8.67
N GLN A 307 -5.41 -7.05 -9.85
CA GLN A 307 -6.65 -7.27 -10.60
C GLN A 307 -7.62 -8.21 -9.86
N THR A 308 -7.10 -9.31 -9.32
CA THR A 308 -7.90 -10.25 -8.51
C THR A 308 -8.48 -9.56 -7.29
N ALA A 309 -7.75 -8.63 -6.66
CA ALA A 309 -8.22 -7.86 -5.52
C ALA A 309 -9.38 -6.93 -5.91
N ILE A 310 -9.27 -6.24 -7.07
CA ILE A 310 -10.39 -5.47 -7.65
C ILE A 310 -11.61 -6.36 -7.83
N ASP A 311 -11.43 -7.51 -8.49
CA ASP A 311 -12.53 -8.42 -8.83
C ASP A 311 -13.19 -8.98 -7.56
N GLN A 312 -12.40 -9.41 -6.57
CA GLN A 312 -12.91 -9.94 -5.30
C GLN A 312 -13.63 -8.88 -4.47
N THR A 313 -13.17 -7.63 -4.44
CA THR A 313 -13.89 -6.55 -3.74
C THR A 313 -15.19 -6.21 -4.46
N GLN A 314 -15.21 -6.12 -5.80
CA GLN A 314 -16.43 -5.85 -6.58
C GLN A 314 -17.47 -6.98 -6.45
N ALA A 315 -17.02 -8.23 -6.42
CA ALA A 315 -17.86 -9.41 -6.21
C ALA A 315 -18.25 -9.61 -4.73
N SER A 316 -17.86 -8.71 -3.83
CA SER A 316 -18.11 -8.84 -2.37
C SER A 316 -17.53 -10.12 -1.75
N HIS A 317 -16.51 -10.73 -2.36
CA HIS A 317 -15.72 -11.80 -1.75
C HIS A 317 -14.69 -11.25 -0.76
N ALA A 318 -14.35 -9.96 -0.86
CA ALA A 318 -13.58 -9.22 0.12
C ALA A 318 -14.35 -7.98 0.58
N ASP A 319 -14.06 -7.54 1.81
CA ASP A 319 -14.73 -6.41 2.45
C ASP A 319 -14.14 -5.05 2.04
N GLY A 320 -12.86 -5.04 1.71
CA GLY A 320 -12.16 -3.86 1.22
C GLY A 320 -10.81 -4.23 0.60
N MET A 321 -10.17 -3.23 0.01
CA MET A 321 -8.90 -3.35 -0.69
C MET A 321 -7.97 -2.20 -0.34
N ILE A 322 -6.75 -2.51 0.07
CA ILE A 322 -5.63 -1.57 0.19
C ILE A 322 -4.48 -2.11 -0.66
N ALA A 323 -4.14 -1.43 -1.76
CA ALA A 323 -3.15 -1.94 -2.72
C ALA A 323 -2.57 -0.85 -3.64
N GLY A 324 -2.15 0.28 -3.06
CA GLY A 324 -1.68 1.46 -3.81
C GLY A 324 -2.72 1.97 -4.81
N MET A 325 -4.02 1.78 -4.51
CA MET A 325 -5.07 1.97 -5.49
C MET A 325 -5.32 3.46 -5.73
N SER A 326 -4.95 3.96 -6.91
CA SER A 326 -5.26 5.34 -7.31
C SER A 326 -6.75 5.63 -7.28
N ILE A 327 -7.12 6.75 -6.66
CA ILE A 327 -8.48 7.28 -6.61
C ILE A 327 -8.78 7.95 -7.96
N THR A 328 -9.69 7.37 -8.75
CA THR A 328 -10.12 7.92 -10.06
C THR A 328 -11.63 8.01 -10.16
N ASP A 329 -12.14 8.88 -11.04
CA ASP A 329 -13.57 9.05 -11.26
C ASP A 329 -14.22 7.78 -11.84
N GLU A 330 -13.51 7.02 -12.68
CA GLU A 330 -13.95 5.71 -13.16
C GLU A 330 -14.12 4.72 -12.00
N ARG A 331 -13.15 4.65 -11.09
CA ARG A 331 -13.21 3.72 -9.95
C ARG A 331 -14.28 4.12 -8.95
N LYS A 332 -14.52 5.42 -8.72
CA LYS A 332 -15.64 5.93 -7.89
C LYS A 332 -17.03 5.53 -8.40
N LYS A 333 -17.15 5.06 -9.65
CA LYS A 333 -18.43 4.51 -10.15
C LYS A 333 -18.78 3.18 -9.48
N VAL A 334 -17.78 2.40 -9.07
CA VAL A 334 -17.93 1.03 -8.57
C VAL A 334 -17.39 0.81 -7.14
N PHE A 335 -16.56 1.73 -6.63
CA PHE A 335 -16.02 1.73 -5.27
C PHE A 335 -16.36 3.02 -4.53
N ASP A 336 -16.47 2.91 -3.20
CA ASP A 336 -16.36 4.04 -2.28
C ASP A 336 -14.94 4.03 -1.69
N PHE A 337 -14.32 5.21 -1.60
CA PHE A 337 -12.94 5.36 -1.16
C PHE A 337 -12.87 6.02 0.22
N SER A 338 -11.81 5.67 0.96
CA SER A 338 -11.34 6.38 2.13
C SER A 338 -10.87 7.79 1.77
N ASP A 339 -10.56 8.57 2.79
CA ASP A 339 -9.70 9.73 2.62
C ASP A 339 -8.34 9.28 2.05
N PRO A 340 -7.68 10.09 1.22
CA PRO A 340 -6.42 9.71 0.63
C PRO A 340 -5.34 9.47 1.70
N TYR A 341 -4.76 8.27 1.68
CA TYR A 341 -3.74 7.89 2.65
C TYR A 341 -2.33 8.16 2.14
N PHE A 342 -2.12 8.22 0.82
CA PHE A 342 -0.81 8.45 0.23
C PHE A 342 -0.91 9.36 -1.00
N THR A 343 0.00 10.32 -1.15
CA THR A 343 0.10 11.13 -2.37
C THR A 343 1.01 10.42 -3.37
N ALA A 344 0.46 10.01 -4.51
CA ALA A 344 1.22 9.35 -5.55
C ALA A 344 1.99 10.39 -6.35
N ASN A 345 3.30 10.43 -6.11
CA ASN A 345 4.25 11.13 -6.96
C ASN A 345 4.91 10.11 -7.89
N ALA A 346 5.11 10.47 -9.15
CA ALA A 346 5.91 9.68 -10.07
C ALA A 346 7.15 10.44 -10.51
N THR A 347 8.25 9.71 -10.65
CA THR A 347 9.54 10.27 -11.03
C THR A 347 10.06 9.58 -12.28
N ILE A 348 10.82 10.34 -13.07
CA ILE A 348 11.59 9.79 -14.18
C ILE A 348 12.87 9.18 -13.62
N ALA A 349 13.06 7.89 -13.87
CA ALA A 349 14.26 7.16 -13.54
C ALA A 349 15.10 6.88 -14.80
N VAL A 350 16.41 7.09 -14.68
CA VAL A 350 17.42 6.82 -15.70
C VAL A 350 18.56 5.99 -15.11
N LYS A 351 19.48 5.47 -15.94
CA LYS A 351 20.70 4.85 -15.40
C LYS A 351 21.49 5.89 -14.60
N SER A 352 22.13 5.49 -13.50
CA SER A 352 22.90 6.42 -12.66
C SER A 352 24.08 7.09 -13.39
N THR A 353 24.53 6.52 -14.51
CA THR A 353 25.57 7.09 -15.37
C THR A 353 25.03 8.10 -16.40
N THR A 354 23.72 8.31 -16.46
CA THR A 354 23.07 9.20 -17.44
C THR A 354 23.20 10.65 -16.96
N THR A 355 23.82 11.51 -17.76
CA THR A 355 24.07 12.92 -17.41
C THR A 355 23.35 13.92 -18.31
N ASN A 356 22.76 13.45 -19.40
CA ASN A 356 22.16 14.24 -20.48
C ASN A 356 20.63 14.40 -20.39
N ILE A 357 19.99 13.87 -19.34
CA ILE A 357 18.55 14.05 -19.07
C ILE A 357 18.44 14.85 -17.76
N LYS A 358 18.05 16.12 -17.86
CA LYS A 358 17.90 17.04 -16.71
C LYS A 358 16.54 17.72 -16.68
N SER A 359 15.77 17.59 -17.76
CA SER A 359 14.42 18.15 -17.90
C SER A 359 13.59 17.27 -18.84
N TYR A 360 12.27 17.43 -18.81
CA TYR A 360 11.38 16.73 -19.74
C TYR A 360 11.68 17.03 -21.23
N LYS A 361 12.28 18.18 -21.55
CA LYS A 361 12.66 18.51 -22.93
C LYS A 361 13.80 17.63 -23.45
N ASP A 362 14.64 17.11 -22.56
CA ASP A 362 15.75 16.23 -22.91
C ASP A 362 15.28 14.80 -23.27
N LEU A 363 14.01 14.49 -23.02
CA LEU A 363 13.37 13.24 -23.44
C LEU A 363 12.97 13.26 -24.92
N LYS A 364 13.19 14.36 -25.66
CA LYS A 364 12.86 14.42 -27.08
C LYS A 364 13.59 13.33 -27.88
N GLY A 365 12.83 12.52 -28.62
CA GLY A 365 13.33 11.38 -29.39
C GLY A 365 13.72 10.16 -28.54
N LYS A 366 13.47 10.18 -27.23
CA LYS A 366 13.77 9.10 -26.29
C LYS A 366 12.57 8.18 -26.11
N THR A 367 12.84 6.94 -25.71
CA THR A 367 11.79 5.98 -25.33
C THR A 367 11.67 5.93 -23.81
N VAL A 368 10.49 6.26 -23.29
CA VAL A 368 10.17 6.22 -21.86
C VAL A 368 9.30 5.00 -21.56
N GLY A 369 9.79 4.12 -20.69
CA GLY A 369 9.06 2.96 -20.20
C GLY A 369 8.03 3.31 -19.14
N VAL A 370 6.90 2.60 -19.13
CA VAL A 370 5.88 2.74 -18.08
C VAL A 370 5.07 1.45 -17.91
N LYS A 371 4.54 1.21 -16.71
CA LYS A 371 3.63 0.08 -16.47
C LYS A 371 2.22 0.36 -17.01
N ASN A 372 1.62 -0.66 -17.60
CA ASN A 372 0.25 -0.62 -18.12
C ASN A 372 -0.77 -0.28 -17.01
N GLY A 373 -1.75 0.56 -17.32
CA GLY A 373 -2.86 0.92 -16.43
C GLY A 373 -2.50 1.83 -15.25
N THR A 374 -1.32 2.44 -15.25
CA THR A 374 -0.86 3.30 -14.14
C THR A 374 -1.17 4.79 -14.36
N ALA A 375 -1.22 5.56 -13.27
CA ALA A 375 -1.30 7.02 -13.33
C ALA A 375 -0.06 7.62 -14.03
N SER A 376 1.13 7.01 -13.86
CA SER A 376 2.34 7.31 -14.63
C SER A 376 2.13 7.16 -16.13
N GLN A 377 1.46 6.10 -16.60
CA GLN A 377 1.14 5.94 -18.02
C GLN A 377 0.23 7.07 -18.51
N THR A 378 -0.83 7.37 -17.76
CA THR A 378 -1.76 8.45 -18.11
C THR A 378 -1.05 9.79 -18.23
N PHE A 379 -0.12 10.09 -17.32
CA PHE A 379 0.69 11.31 -17.38
C PHE A 379 1.57 11.33 -18.64
N LEU A 380 2.30 10.24 -18.92
CA LEU A 380 3.16 10.18 -20.09
C LEU A 380 2.36 10.28 -21.40
N ASP A 381 1.23 9.59 -21.51
CA ASP A 381 0.39 9.62 -22.71
C ASP A 381 -0.18 11.01 -22.98
N LYS A 382 -0.54 11.78 -21.94
CA LYS A 382 -1.00 13.17 -22.08
C LYS A 382 0.10 14.14 -22.47
N ASN A 383 1.36 13.84 -22.16
CA ASN A 383 2.48 14.77 -22.32
C ASN A 383 3.47 14.38 -23.42
N LYS A 384 3.32 13.22 -24.06
CA LYS A 384 4.26 12.73 -25.09
C LYS A 384 4.42 13.66 -26.27
N ASP A 385 3.34 14.25 -26.77
CA ASP A 385 3.40 15.18 -27.92
C ASP A 385 4.06 16.51 -27.53
N LYS A 386 3.87 16.94 -26.28
CA LYS A 386 4.46 18.17 -25.73
C LYS A 386 5.99 18.08 -25.63
N TYR A 387 6.53 16.91 -25.28
CA TYR A 387 7.96 16.72 -25.03
C TYR A 387 8.68 15.86 -26.09
N GLY A 388 7.94 15.25 -27.02
CA GLY A 388 8.47 14.55 -28.18
C GLY A 388 9.15 13.22 -27.88
N TYR A 389 8.78 12.52 -26.80
CA TYR A 389 9.23 11.14 -26.51
C TYR A 389 8.22 10.10 -27.02
N SER A 390 8.67 8.85 -27.12
CA SER A 390 7.79 7.68 -27.30
C SER A 390 7.57 6.96 -25.97
N VAL A 391 6.40 6.35 -25.81
CA VAL A 391 6.05 5.57 -24.61
C VAL A 391 6.12 4.09 -24.94
N LYS A 392 6.84 3.31 -24.13
CA LYS A 392 6.85 1.84 -24.19
C LYS A 392 6.17 1.28 -22.95
N VAL A 393 5.05 0.60 -23.16
CA VAL A 393 4.25 0.03 -22.06
C VAL A 393 4.78 -1.35 -21.70
N PHE A 394 4.84 -1.64 -20.40
CA PHE A 394 5.26 -2.92 -19.82
C PHE A 394 4.17 -3.47 -18.91
N ASP A 395 4.01 -4.80 -18.89
CA ASP A 395 3.05 -5.45 -17.99
C ASP A 395 3.61 -5.64 -16.57
N ALA A 396 4.93 -5.57 -16.39
CA ALA A 396 5.59 -5.81 -15.10
C ALA A 396 6.81 -4.91 -14.87
N ALA A 397 7.01 -4.50 -13.61
CA ALA A 397 8.06 -3.57 -13.20
C ALA A 397 9.48 -4.11 -13.48
N ASP A 398 9.70 -5.41 -13.26
CA ASP A 398 10.98 -6.07 -13.46
C ASP A 398 11.45 -6.02 -14.92
N THR A 399 10.54 -6.22 -15.88
CA THR A 399 10.84 -6.13 -17.32
C THR A 399 11.12 -4.69 -17.76
N MET A 400 10.44 -3.71 -17.17
CA MET A 400 10.68 -2.29 -17.41
C MET A 400 12.05 -1.86 -16.90
N TYR A 401 12.39 -2.23 -15.67
CA TYR A 401 13.69 -1.92 -15.07
C TYR A 401 14.85 -2.58 -15.80
N GLU A 402 14.67 -3.82 -16.26
CA GLU A 402 15.70 -4.51 -17.04
C GLU A 402 15.79 -3.95 -18.47
N SER A 403 14.69 -3.47 -19.04
CA SER A 403 14.72 -2.74 -20.31
C SER A 403 15.55 -1.46 -20.21
N LEU A 404 15.50 -0.77 -19.07
CA LEU A 404 16.40 0.36 -18.83
C LEU A 404 17.85 -0.12 -18.78
N ASN A 405 18.15 -1.16 -17.98
CA ASN A 405 19.52 -1.71 -17.86
C ASN A 405 20.12 -2.10 -19.22
N THR A 406 19.36 -2.81 -20.05
CA THR A 406 19.78 -3.26 -21.39
C THR A 406 19.87 -2.12 -22.41
N GLY A 407 19.31 -0.94 -22.11
CA GLY A 407 19.23 0.18 -23.05
C GLY A 407 18.09 0.05 -24.08
N SER A 408 17.12 -0.85 -23.83
CA SER A 408 15.91 -0.99 -24.65
C SER A 408 14.92 0.18 -24.46
N ILE A 409 15.11 0.96 -23.40
CA ILE A 409 14.47 2.26 -23.13
C ILE A 409 15.53 3.22 -22.57
N ASP A 410 15.33 4.52 -22.72
CA ASP A 410 16.26 5.54 -22.23
C ASP A 410 15.95 5.97 -20.78
N ALA A 411 14.68 5.92 -20.41
CA ALA A 411 14.17 6.28 -19.09
C ALA A 411 12.90 5.45 -18.79
N PHE A 412 12.45 5.42 -17.55
CA PHE A 412 11.10 4.97 -17.20
C PHE A 412 10.44 5.92 -16.20
N MET A 413 9.12 5.92 -16.15
CA MET A 413 8.34 6.62 -15.13
C MET A 413 7.64 5.61 -14.23
N ASP A 414 7.84 5.73 -12.92
CA ASP A 414 7.18 4.91 -11.91
C ASP A 414 6.99 5.74 -10.63
N ASP A 415 6.25 5.19 -9.67
CA ASP A 415 6.02 5.87 -8.41
C ASP A 415 7.35 6.12 -7.69
N GLU A 416 7.54 7.35 -7.20
CA GLU A 416 8.75 7.79 -6.52
C GLU A 416 9.18 6.84 -5.39
N PRO A 417 8.29 6.33 -4.51
CA PRO A 417 8.66 5.38 -3.46
C PRO A 417 9.23 4.08 -4.03
N VAL A 418 8.70 3.61 -5.15
CA VAL A 418 9.14 2.37 -5.81
C VAL A 418 10.54 2.55 -6.38
N VAL A 419 10.80 3.67 -7.06
CA VAL A 419 12.13 3.98 -7.61
C VAL A 419 13.16 4.15 -6.50
N LYS A 420 12.83 4.89 -5.44
CA LYS A 420 13.72 5.06 -4.27
C LYS A 420 14.01 3.72 -3.60
N TYR A 421 12.99 2.90 -3.37
CA TYR A 421 13.16 1.57 -2.81
C TYR A 421 14.05 0.68 -3.69
N ALA A 422 13.88 0.72 -5.02
CA ALA A 422 14.75 -0.02 -5.95
C ALA A 422 16.22 0.43 -5.87
N ILE A 423 16.47 1.74 -5.74
CA ILE A 423 17.81 2.30 -5.52
C ILE A 423 18.39 1.79 -4.19
N LEU A 424 17.59 1.77 -3.11
CA LEU A 424 17.99 1.19 -1.82
C LEU A 424 18.32 -0.30 -1.90
N GLN A 425 17.64 -1.05 -2.79
CA GLN A 425 17.97 -2.45 -3.08
C GLN A 425 19.17 -2.63 -4.03
N GLY A 426 19.94 -1.56 -4.27
CA GLY A 426 21.19 -1.59 -5.02
C GLY A 426 21.04 -1.42 -6.53
N LYS A 427 19.89 -0.97 -7.03
CA LYS A 427 19.77 -0.59 -8.44
C LYS A 427 20.52 0.69 -8.73
N LYS A 428 21.24 0.69 -9.86
CA LYS A 428 22.03 1.83 -10.35
C LYS A 428 21.13 2.78 -11.15
N PHE A 429 20.12 3.33 -10.50
CA PHE A 429 19.24 4.33 -11.07
C PHE A 429 19.54 5.73 -10.51
N ALA A 430 19.12 6.75 -11.23
CA ALA A 430 19.07 8.13 -10.77
C ALA A 430 17.72 8.74 -11.14
N THR A 431 17.25 9.70 -10.35
CA THR A 431 16.00 10.44 -10.55
C THR A 431 16.32 11.92 -10.78
N PRO A 432 16.70 12.33 -12.00
CA PRO A 432 17.24 13.67 -12.26
C PRO A 432 16.18 14.75 -12.38
N LEU A 433 14.89 14.40 -12.39
CA LEU A 433 13.76 15.31 -12.50
C LEU A 433 12.97 15.31 -11.19
N GLU A 434 12.42 16.48 -10.84
CA GLU A 434 11.48 16.60 -9.73
C GLU A 434 10.27 15.66 -9.92
N PRO A 435 9.79 14.99 -8.86
CA PRO A 435 8.61 14.14 -8.94
C PRO A 435 7.36 14.93 -9.33
N GLU A 436 6.54 14.35 -10.20
CA GLU A 436 5.24 14.88 -10.60
C GLU A 436 4.13 14.30 -9.72
N LYS A 437 3.24 15.16 -9.21
CA LYS A 437 2.02 14.67 -8.55
C LYS A 437 1.10 14.05 -9.60
N ILE A 438 0.93 12.74 -9.54
CA ILE A 438 0.12 11.97 -10.52
C ILE A 438 -1.21 11.47 -9.96
N GLY A 439 -1.42 11.56 -8.65
CA GLY A 439 -2.68 11.19 -8.03
C GLY A 439 -2.57 10.96 -6.53
N GLU A 440 -3.55 10.26 -5.99
CA GLU A 440 -3.62 9.91 -4.57
C GLU A 440 -4.14 8.47 -4.42
N TYR A 441 -3.64 7.75 -3.42
CA TYR A 441 -4.06 6.38 -3.12
C TYR A 441 -5.08 6.37 -2.00
N GLY A 442 -6.07 5.49 -2.14
CA GLY A 442 -7.17 5.34 -1.20
C GLY A 442 -7.45 3.86 -0.91
N PHE A 443 -7.87 3.59 0.32
CA PHE A 443 -8.49 2.32 0.68
C PHE A 443 -9.90 2.28 0.06
N ALA A 444 -10.29 1.15 -0.52
CA ALA A 444 -11.52 1.02 -1.28
C ALA A 444 -12.43 -0.06 -0.69
N VAL A 445 -13.73 0.20 -0.67
CA VAL A 445 -14.78 -0.80 -0.45
C VAL A 445 -15.71 -0.79 -1.66
N LYS A 446 -16.45 -1.88 -1.88
CA LYS A 446 -17.47 -1.88 -2.93
C LYS A 446 -18.50 -0.79 -2.64
N LYS A 447 -18.89 -0.06 -3.68
CA LYS A 447 -19.81 1.08 -3.56
C LYS A 447 -21.11 0.70 -2.83
N GLY A 448 -21.47 1.50 -1.83
CA GLY A 448 -22.65 1.30 -1.00
C GLY A 448 -22.52 0.19 0.06
N THR A 449 -21.33 -0.38 0.26
CA THR A 449 -21.09 -1.46 1.23
C THR A 449 -20.00 -1.10 2.23
N ASN A 450 -20.05 -1.70 3.43
CA ASN A 450 -19.10 -1.51 4.52
C ASN A 450 -18.76 -0.02 4.84
N PRO A 451 -19.76 0.90 4.93
CA PRO A 451 -19.50 2.32 5.23
C PRO A 451 -18.84 2.52 6.60
N GLU A 452 -19.08 1.63 7.55
CA GLU A 452 -18.42 1.61 8.85
C GLU A 452 -16.92 1.33 8.74
N LEU A 453 -16.50 0.48 7.79
CA LEU A 453 -15.10 0.13 7.58
C LEU A 453 -14.31 1.33 7.01
N LEU A 454 -14.90 2.07 6.07
CA LEU A 454 -14.32 3.34 5.60
C LEU A 454 -14.22 4.36 6.73
N ALA A 455 -15.26 4.47 7.55
CA ALA A 455 -15.30 5.44 8.63
C ALA A 455 -14.24 5.11 9.71
N MET A 456 -14.09 3.83 10.09
CA MET A 456 -12.99 3.36 10.94
C MET A 456 -11.64 3.64 10.28
N PHE A 457 -11.49 3.37 8.99
CA PHE A 457 -10.23 3.63 8.28
C PHE A 457 -9.84 5.12 8.35
N ASN A 458 -10.77 6.03 8.01
CA ASN A 458 -10.52 7.47 8.02
C ASN A 458 -10.21 7.99 9.43
N ALA A 459 -10.95 7.54 10.44
CA ALA A 459 -10.71 7.89 11.83
C ALA A 459 -9.32 7.42 12.31
N GLY A 460 -8.97 6.17 12.00
CA GLY A 460 -7.65 5.62 12.31
C GLY A 460 -6.53 6.38 11.59
N LEU A 461 -6.69 6.62 10.29
CA LEU A 461 -5.71 7.37 9.49
C LEU A 461 -5.48 8.78 10.04
N ALA A 462 -6.54 9.51 10.38
CA ALA A 462 -6.42 10.84 10.97
C ALA A 462 -5.63 10.82 12.28
N LYS A 463 -5.85 9.82 13.13
CA LYS A 463 -5.14 9.64 14.40
C LYS A 463 -3.67 9.27 14.22
N LEU A 464 -3.38 8.37 13.26
CA LEU A 464 -2.00 8.00 12.91
C LEU A 464 -1.22 9.18 12.29
N LYS A 465 -1.89 10.06 11.55
CA LYS A 465 -1.27 11.31 11.07
C LYS A 465 -1.03 12.29 12.23
N ALA A 466 -2.00 12.46 13.12
CA ALA A 466 -1.88 13.39 14.25
C ALA A 466 -0.77 13.00 15.25
N ASN A 467 -0.57 11.70 15.49
CA ASN A 467 0.43 11.21 16.44
C ASN A 467 1.83 10.95 15.81
N GLY A 468 1.96 11.10 14.48
CA GLY A 468 3.22 10.87 13.74
C GLY A 468 3.55 9.41 13.44
N GLU A 469 2.68 8.46 13.78
CA GLU A 469 2.88 7.03 13.48
C GLU A 469 2.77 6.76 11.97
N TYR A 470 1.92 7.51 11.25
CA TYR A 470 1.84 7.47 9.79
C TYR A 470 3.20 7.80 9.14
N ASP A 471 3.84 8.90 9.54
CA ASP A 471 5.13 9.31 8.98
C ASP A 471 6.21 8.26 9.29
N THR A 472 6.19 7.68 10.49
CA THR A 472 7.10 6.58 10.89
C THR A 472 6.93 5.36 9.98
N ILE A 473 5.70 4.96 9.66
CA ILE A 473 5.43 3.84 8.74
C ILE A 473 5.95 4.16 7.34
N VAL A 474 5.68 5.35 6.83
CA VAL A 474 6.12 5.76 5.49
C VAL A 474 7.65 5.85 5.40
N GLU A 475 8.31 6.51 6.36
CA GLU A 475 9.76 6.67 6.40
C GLU A 475 10.51 5.35 6.52
N LYS A 476 9.96 4.36 7.25
CA LYS A 476 10.52 3.01 7.34
C LYS A 476 10.76 2.36 5.97
N TYR A 477 9.95 2.72 4.97
CA TYR A 477 10.06 2.17 3.61
C TYR A 477 10.57 3.19 2.57
N MET A 478 10.58 4.48 2.89
CA MET A 478 10.98 5.56 1.97
C MET A 478 12.30 6.26 2.32
N GLY A 479 12.82 6.11 3.55
CA GLY A 479 13.97 6.84 4.08
C GLY A 479 15.26 6.00 4.26
N ASN A 480 16.36 6.70 4.57
CA ASN A 480 17.63 6.11 5.02
C ASN A 480 17.42 5.45 6.38
N THR A 481 16.96 4.20 6.40
CA THR A 481 17.21 3.33 7.55
C THR A 481 18.47 2.54 7.27
N ASP A 482 19.41 2.70 8.20
CA ASP A 482 20.70 2.06 8.24
C ASP A 482 20.65 0.62 7.75
N SER A 483 21.66 0.30 6.95
CA SER A 483 22.09 -1.05 6.64
C SER A 483 22.11 -1.87 7.93
N ASP A 484 21.03 -2.60 8.17
CA ASP A 484 20.98 -3.69 9.11
C ASP A 484 22.08 -4.67 8.68
N ASP A 485 23.24 -4.63 9.34
CA ASP A 485 24.50 -5.33 9.00
C ASP A 485 24.34 -6.86 8.91
N ASN A 486 23.16 -7.39 9.26
CA ASN A 486 22.80 -8.79 9.15
C ASN A 486 21.98 -9.17 7.90
N LYS A 487 21.70 -8.23 6.97
CA LYS A 487 21.03 -8.57 5.71
C LYS A 487 21.97 -9.36 4.79
N VAL A 488 21.54 -10.58 4.42
CA VAL A 488 22.24 -11.39 3.43
C VAL A 488 22.29 -10.63 2.10
N ASP A 489 23.50 -10.43 1.57
CA ASP A 489 23.74 -9.73 0.30
C ASP A 489 23.13 -10.47 -0.90
N GLU A 490 21.88 -10.13 -1.24
CA GLU A 490 21.16 -10.68 -2.38
C GLU A 490 21.64 -10.14 -3.73
N SER A 491 22.62 -9.22 -3.75
CA SER A 491 23.28 -8.84 -5.01
C SER A 491 24.10 -10.01 -5.58
N LYS A 492 24.41 -11.04 -4.78
CA LYS A 492 25.12 -12.26 -5.22
C LYS A 492 24.17 -13.45 -5.29
N MET A 493 24.41 -14.35 -6.25
CA MET A 493 23.61 -15.57 -6.43
C MET A 493 23.54 -16.43 -5.15
N ILE A 494 24.67 -16.58 -4.46
CA ILE A 494 24.75 -17.34 -3.21
C ILE A 494 23.89 -16.69 -2.11
N GLY A 495 23.86 -15.36 -2.04
CA GLY A 495 23.01 -14.65 -1.09
C GLY A 495 21.53 -14.84 -1.37
N ILE A 496 21.13 -14.78 -2.65
CA ILE A 496 19.75 -15.10 -3.08
C ILE A 496 19.38 -16.52 -2.64
N ILE A 497 20.24 -17.52 -2.92
CA ILE A 497 19.97 -18.91 -2.52
C ILE A 497 19.84 -19.01 -1.00
N LYS A 498 20.82 -18.51 -0.24
CA LYS A 498 20.85 -18.63 1.23
C LYS A 498 19.61 -18.02 1.87
N ASN A 499 19.19 -16.85 1.41
CA ASN A 499 18.06 -16.13 2.00
C ASN A 499 16.69 -16.69 1.54
N ASN A 500 16.62 -17.29 0.34
CA ASN A 500 15.34 -17.71 -0.26
C ASN A 500 15.17 -19.23 -0.42
N TRP A 501 16.12 -20.05 0.04
CA TRP A 501 16.12 -21.50 -0.22
C TRP A 501 14.82 -22.17 0.19
N GLN A 502 14.25 -21.80 1.34
CA GLN A 502 12.99 -22.37 1.81
C GLN A 502 11.81 -21.99 0.93
N GLN A 503 11.80 -20.77 0.38
CA GLN A 503 10.74 -20.30 -0.51
C GLN A 503 10.84 -21.02 -1.85
N LEU A 504 12.05 -21.11 -2.41
CA LEU A 504 12.36 -21.86 -3.63
C LEU A 504 12.01 -23.35 -3.48
N ALA A 505 12.35 -23.98 -2.35
CA ALA A 505 12.02 -25.38 -2.07
C ALA A 505 10.50 -25.59 -1.94
N LYS A 506 9.77 -24.66 -1.31
CA LYS A 506 8.30 -24.71 -1.22
C LYS A 506 7.67 -24.55 -2.61
N GLY A 507 8.08 -23.55 -3.39
CA GLY A 507 7.60 -23.34 -4.77
C GLY A 507 7.88 -24.53 -5.68
N LEU A 508 9.07 -25.14 -5.57
CA LEU A 508 9.40 -26.40 -6.24
C LEU A 508 8.50 -27.55 -5.76
N GLY A 509 8.21 -27.63 -4.46
CA GLY A 509 7.26 -28.60 -3.91
C GLY A 509 5.86 -28.49 -4.52
N TYR A 510 5.31 -27.28 -4.64
CA TYR A 510 4.04 -27.03 -5.32
C TYR A 510 4.09 -27.37 -6.81
N THR A 511 5.20 -27.04 -7.48
CA THR A 511 5.44 -27.40 -8.89
C THR A 511 5.36 -28.93 -9.08
N LEU A 512 6.05 -29.68 -8.22
CA LEU A 512 6.07 -31.14 -8.27
C LEU A 512 4.71 -31.74 -7.89
N SER A 513 4.04 -31.22 -6.87
CA SER A 513 2.73 -31.72 -6.44
C SER A 513 1.66 -31.49 -7.50
N LEU A 514 1.63 -30.30 -8.13
CA LEU A 514 0.76 -30.00 -9.27
C LEU A 514 1.00 -31.00 -10.39
N THR A 515 2.26 -31.19 -10.77
CA THR A 515 2.64 -32.11 -11.85
C THR A 515 2.17 -33.53 -11.54
N ILE A 516 2.47 -34.06 -10.35
CA ILE A 516 2.17 -35.45 -9.99
C ILE A 516 0.66 -35.67 -9.91
N VAL A 517 -0.07 -34.84 -9.18
CA VAL A 517 -1.52 -35.00 -8.97
C VAL A 517 -2.26 -34.84 -10.30
N SER A 518 -1.97 -33.76 -11.03
CA SER A 518 -2.65 -33.51 -12.30
C SER A 518 -2.36 -34.59 -13.34
N PHE A 519 -1.11 -35.10 -13.39
CA PHE A 519 -0.72 -36.13 -14.34
C PHE A 519 -1.31 -37.50 -14.00
N ILE A 520 -1.44 -37.87 -12.72
CA ILE A 520 -2.12 -39.12 -12.33
C ILE A 520 -3.58 -39.09 -12.79
N LEU A 521 -4.29 -38.00 -12.53
CA LEU A 521 -5.67 -37.83 -12.98
C LEU A 521 -5.75 -37.80 -14.52
N ALA A 522 -4.79 -37.12 -15.16
CA ALA A 522 -4.72 -37.04 -16.61
C ALA A 522 -4.47 -38.41 -17.25
N LEU A 523 -3.66 -39.26 -16.61
CA LEU A 523 -3.37 -40.61 -17.07
C LEU A 523 -4.64 -41.47 -17.03
N ILE A 524 -5.44 -41.37 -15.95
CA ILE A 524 -6.70 -42.09 -15.83
C ILE A 524 -7.66 -41.68 -16.94
N ILE A 525 -7.92 -40.38 -17.07
CA ILE A 525 -8.87 -39.85 -18.06
C ILE A 525 -8.36 -40.12 -19.49
N GLY A 526 -7.08 -39.85 -19.74
CA GLY A 526 -6.45 -40.01 -21.05
C GLY A 526 -6.43 -41.46 -21.50
N VAL A 527 -6.15 -42.43 -20.62
CA VAL A 527 -6.23 -43.86 -20.97
C VAL A 527 -7.66 -44.25 -21.32
N ILE A 528 -8.66 -43.83 -20.54
CA ILE A 528 -10.08 -44.12 -20.83
C ILE A 528 -10.46 -43.58 -22.21
N PHE A 529 -10.14 -42.31 -22.48
CA PHE A 529 -10.51 -41.64 -23.71
C PHE A 529 -9.72 -42.18 -24.91
N GLY A 530 -8.44 -42.50 -24.71
CA GLY A 530 -7.61 -43.19 -25.70
C GLY A 530 -8.19 -44.55 -26.10
N LEU A 531 -8.67 -45.35 -25.15
CA LEU A 531 -9.36 -46.61 -25.45
C LEU A 531 -10.69 -46.40 -26.19
N PHE A 532 -11.46 -45.37 -25.84
CA PHE A 532 -12.68 -45.00 -26.55
C PHE A 532 -12.39 -44.62 -28.01
N SER A 533 -11.27 -43.94 -28.28
CA SER A 533 -10.88 -43.53 -29.63
C SER A 533 -10.56 -44.69 -30.58
N VAL A 534 -10.16 -45.86 -30.03
CA VAL A 534 -9.86 -47.08 -30.82
C VAL A 534 -11.01 -48.09 -30.81
N SER A 535 -12.08 -47.80 -30.05
CA SER A 535 -13.26 -48.68 -29.94
C SER A 535 -14.00 -48.84 -31.28
N PRO A 536 -14.65 -49.99 -31.54
CA PRO A 536 -15.53 -50.15 -32.70
C PRO A 536 -16.73 -49.18 -32.69
N SER A 537 -17.13 -48.66 -31.52
CA SER A 537 -18.28 -47.76 -31.40
C SER A 537 -18.00 -46.38 -32.01
N LYS A 538 -18.83 -45.99 -32.98
CA LYS A 538 -18.78 -44.65 -33.60
C LYS A 538 -19.08 -43.53 -32.60
N PHE A 539 -19.95 -43.79 -31.61
CA PHE A 539 -20.31 -42.82 -30.59
C PHE A 539 -19.13 -42.49 -29.67
N LEU A 540 -18.46 -43.52 -29.13
CA LEU A 540 -17.29 -43.34 -28.26
C LEU A 540 -16.15 -42.63 -29.00
N LYS A 541 -15.92 -43.00 -30.26
CA LYS A 541 -14.96 -42.32 -31.14
C LYS A 541 -15.29 -40.84 -31.35
N GLY A 542 -16.55 -40.54 -31.65
CA GLY A 542 -17.03 -39.17 -31.85
C GLY A 542 -16.86 -38.32 -30.59
N PHE A 543 -17.27 -38.85 -29.45
CA PHE A 543 -17.15 -38.16 -28.16
C PHE A 543 -15.69 -37.85 -27.79
N THR A 544 -14.77 -38.84 -27.88
CA THR A 544 -13.36 -38.59 -27.63
C THR A 544 -12.79 -37.58 -28.61
N ARG A 545 -13.14 -37.63 -29.90
CA ARG A 545 -12.67 -36.66 -30.89
C ARG A 545 -13.06 -35.24 -30.50
N VAL A 546 -14.34 -35.01 -30.19
CA VAL A 546 -14.82 -33.68 -29.75
C VAL A 546 -14.07 -33.20 -28.51
N TYR A 547 -13.90 -34.06 -27.50
CA TYR A 547 -13.15 -33.73 -26.30
C TYR A 547 -11.70 -33.33 -26.60
N VAL A 548 -10.98 -34.16 -27.35
CA VAL A 548 -9.56 -33.94 -27.68
C VAL A 548 -9.40 -32.68 -28.52
N ASP A 549 -10.24 -32.50 -29.54
CA ASP A 549 -10.20 -31.33 -30.44
C ASP A 549 -10.49 -30.03 -29.68
N LEU A 550 -11.47 -30.04 -28.76
CA LEU A 550 -11.81 -28.88 -27.94
C LEU A 550 -10.67 -28.54 -26.96
N VAL A 551 -10.21 -29.51 -26.17
CA VAL A 551 -9.21 -29.27 -25.12
C VAL A 551 -7.85 -28.88 -25.71
N ARG A 552 -7.44 -29.50 -26.83
CA ARG A 552 -6.18 -29.13 -27.50
C ARG A 552 -6.31 -27.87 -28.35
N GLY A 553 -7.54 -27.47 -28.70
CA GLY A 553 -7.81 -26.23 -29.43
C GLY A 553 -7.73 -24.97 -28.56
N VAL A 554 -7.81 -25.10 -27.23
CA VAL A 554 -7.76 -23.97 -26.29
C VAL A 554 -6.36 -23.88 -25.64
N PRO A 555 -5.69 -22.72 -25.67
CA PRO A 555 -4.44 -22.52 -24.94
C PRO A 555 -4.60 -22.82 -23.45
N LEU A 556 -3.63 -23.50 -22.83
CA LEU A 556 -3.71 -23.89 -21.41
C LEU A 556 -3.92 -22.68 -20.47
N MET A 557 -3.30 -21.54 -20.79
CA MET A 557 -3.47 -20.32 -20.00
C MET A 557 -4.92 -19.83 -20.01
N VAL A 558 -5.56 -19.85 -21.18
CA VAL A 558 -6.97 -19.47 -21.34
C VAL A 558 -7.87 -20.46 -20.61
N LEU A 559 -7.57 -21.76 -20.70
CA LEU A 559 -8.31 -22.80 -19.99
C LEU A 559 -8.22 -22.63 -18.47
N ALA A 560 -7.03 -22.34 -17.93
CA ALA A 560 -6.83 -22.12 -16.50
C ALA A 560 -7.59 -20.88 -16.00
N ILE A 561 -7.52 -19.76 -16.72
CA ILE A 561 -8.27 -18.53 -16.41
C ILE A 561 -9.79 -18.80 -16.46
N PHE A 562 -10.26 -19.53 -17.47
CA PHE A 562 -11.68 -19.85 -17.59
C PHE A 562 -12.18 -20.77 -16.48
N ILE A 563 -11.38 -21.76 -16.06
CA ILE A 563 -11.74 -22.63 -14.93
C ILE A 563 -11.77 -21.84 -13.63
N PHE A 564 -10.78 -20.97 -13.39
CA PHE A 564 -10.65 -20.26 -12.13
C PHE A 564 -11.64 -19.10 -11.99
N TYR A 565 -11.84 -18.29 -13.03
CA TYR A 565 -12.75 -17.13 -13.01
C TYR A 565 -14.07 -17.39 -13.74
N GLY A 566 -14.02 -18.00 -14.92
CA GLY A 566 -15.17 -18.15 -15.80
C GLY A 566 -16.27 -19.06 -15.22
N ILE A 567 -15.90 -20.25 -14.74
CA ILE A 567 -16.86 -21.22 -14.18
C ILE A 567 -17.56 -20.68 -12.93
N PRO A 568 -16.85 -20.17 -11.90
CA PRO A 568 -17.52 -19.57 -10.73
C PRO A 568 -18.45 -18.43 -11.09
N ASN A 569 -18.03 -17.50 -11.96
CA ASN A 569 -18.87 -16.38 -12.38
C ASN A 569 -20.12 -16.85 -13.15
N LEU A 570 -20.00 -17.89 -13.98
CA LEU A 570 -21.14 -18.48 -14.68
C LEU A 570 -22.12 -19.12 -13.69
N ILE A 571 -21.61 -19.89 -12.72
CA ILE A 571 -22.45 -20.51 -11.67
C ILE A 571 -23.16 -19.43 -10.86
N GLU A 572 -22.46 -18.36 -10.47
CA GLU A 572 -23.04 -17.24 -9.76
C GLU A 572 -24.14 -16.56 -10.59
N SER A 573 -23.91 -16.33 -11.89
CA SER A 573 -24.92 -15.72 -12.77
C SER A 573 -26.20 -16.54 -12.91
N ILE A 574 -26.12 -17.87 -12.80
CA ILE A 574 -27.26 -18.79 -12.93
C ILE A 574 -27.93 -19.04 -11.58
N THR A 575 -27.15 -19.17 -10.51
CA THR A 575 -27.62 -19.64 -9.20
C THR A 575 -27.78 -18.54 -8.16
N GLY A 576 -27.23 -17.35 -8.41
CA GLY A 576 -27.15 -16.24 -7.46
C GLY A 576 -26.17 -16.47 -6.30
N HIS A 577 -25.43 -17.59 -6.30
CA HIS A 577 -24.49 -17.94 -5.24
C HIS A 577 -23.07 -18.02 -5.79
N SER A 578 -22.14 -17.34 -5.12
CA SER A 578 -20.73 -17.47 -5.44
C SER A 578 -20.16 -18.78 -4.90
N SER A 579 -19.36 -19.44 -5.73
CA SER A 579 -18.61 -20.65 -5.38
C SER A 579 -17.16 -20.50 -5.89
N PRO A 580 -16.32 -19.74 -5.17
CA PRO A 580 -14.95 -19.50 -5.61
C PRO A 580 -14.15 -20.81 -5.56
N LEU A 581 -13.44 -21.11 -6.63
CA LEU A 581 -12.55 -22.27 -6.70
C LEU A 581 -11.21 -21.93 -6.06
N ASN A 582 -10.64 -22.90 -5.35
CA ASN A 582 -9.26 -22.79 -4.88
C ASN A 582 -8.29 -22.82 -6.09
N ASP A 583 -7.26 -21.97 -6.04
CA ASP A 583 -6.24 -21.78 -7.08
C ASP A 583 -5.49 -23.08 -7.43
N TYR A 584 -5.08 -23.85 -6.42
CA TYR A 584 -4.42 -25.15 -6.61
C TYR A 584 -5.35 -26.15 -7.28
N VAL A 585 -6.62 -26.21 -6.86
CA VAL A 585 -7.63 -27.11 -7.46
C VAL A 585 -7.90 -26.72 -8.91
N ALA A 586 -8.08 -25.44 -9.20
CA ALA A 586 -8.27 -24.95 -10.57
C ALA A 586 -7.05 -25.29 -11.45
N GLY A 587 -5.83 -25.11 -10.92
CA GLY A 587 -4.59 -25.52 -11.57
C GLY A 587 -4.53 -27.03 -11.88
N VAL A 588 -4.91 -27.87 -10.92
CA VAL A 588 -4.98 -29.33 -11.10
C VAL A 588 -5.99 -29.68 -12.21
N ILE A 589 -7.20 -29.10 -12.19
CA ILE A 589 -8.22 -29.37 -13.21
C ILE A 589 -7.74 -28.95 -14.59
N ALA A 590 -7.16 -27.75 -14.73
CA ALA A 590 -6.67 -27.23 -16.00
C ALA A 590 -5.57 -28.12 -16.59
N LEU A 591 -4.56 -28.47 -15.78
CA LEU A 591 -3.46 -29.36 -16.17
C LEU A 591 -3.97 -30.77 -16.49
N THR A 592 -4.89 -31.31 -15.69
CA THR A 592 -5.48 -32.64 -15.91
C THR A 592 -6.21 -32.72 -17.24
N LEU A 593 -7.10 -31.76 -17.51
CA LEU A 593 -7.84 -31.72 -18.77
C LEU A 593 -6.87 -31.66 -19.95
N ASN A 594 -5.95 -30.68 -19.94
CA ASN A 594 -5.00 -30.50 -21.02
C ASN A 594 -4.13 -31.75 -21.26
N ALA A 595 -3.46 -32.25 -20.22
CA ALA A 595 -2.58 -33.41 -20.34
C ALA A 595 -3.34 -34.68 -20.75
N SER A 596 -4.59 -34.87 -20.29
CA SER A 596 -5.36 -36.08 -20.61
C SER A 596 -5.74 -36.17 -22.09
N ALA A 597 -5.97 -35.04 -22.76
CA ALA A 597 -6.22 -35.03 -24.21
C ALA A 597 -4.99 -35.46 -25.02
N TYR A 598 -3.79 -35.04 -24.61
CA TYR A 598 -2.54 -35.51 -25.20
C TYR A 598 -2.28 -37.00 -24.89
N ILE A 599 -2.54 -37.44 -23.66
CA ILE A 599 -2.41 -38.84 -23.26
C ILE A 599 -3.39 -39.72 -24.05
N ALA A 600 -4.62 -39.29 -24.30
CA ALA A 600 -5.59 -40.02 -25.12
C ALA A 600 -5.05 -40.28 -26.53
N GLU A 601 -4.40 -39.29 -27.13
CA GLU A 601 -3.77 -39.41 -28.45
C GLU A 601 -2.52 -40.29 -28.44
N ILE A 602 -1.71 -40.22 -27.36
CA ILE A 602 -0.57 -41.13 -27.15
C ILE A 602 -1.07 -42.58 -27.07
N VAL A 603 -2.11 -42.84 -26.28
CA VAL A 603 -2.69 -44.18 -26.11
C VAL A 603 -3.29 -44.69 -27.43
N ARG A 604 -4.04 -43.83 -28.14
CA ARG A 604 -4.55 -44.12 -29.49
C ARG A 604 -3.42 -44.48 -30.45
N GLY A 605 -2.38 -43.67 -30.49
CA GLY A 605 -1.20 -43.88 -31.32
C GLY A 605 -0.47 -45.18 -30.98
N GLY A 606 -0.31 -45.49 -29.70
CA GLY A 606 0.32 -46.72 -29.23
C GLY A 606 -0.46 -47.98 -29.60
N VAL A 607 -1.79 -47.97 -29.49
CA VAL A 607 -2.64 -49.09 -29.92
C VAL A 607 -2.54 -49.28 -31.44
N ASN A 608 -2.59 -48.20 -32.21
CA ASN A 608 -2.49 -48.26 -33.68
C ASN A 608 -1.08 -48.63 -34.18
N SER A 609 -0.06 -48.51 -33.33
CA SER A 609 1.32 -48.91 -33.67
C SER A 609 1.55 -50.41 -33.56
N VAL A 610 0.62 -51.16 -32.93
CA VAL A 610 0.67 -52.62 -32.91
C VAL A 610 0.24 -53.15 -34.29
N PRO A 611 1.02 -54.04 -34.94
CA PRO A 611 0.69 -54.54 -36.27
C PRO A 611 -0.73 -55.12 -36.36
N ILE A 612 -1.50 -54.70 -37.36
CA ILE A 612 -2.90 -55.07 -37.50
C ILE A 612 -3.12 -56.59 -37.61
N GLY A 613 -2.13 -57.32 -38.15
CA GLY A 613 -2.13 -58.78 -38.24
C GLY A 613 -2.28 -59.49 -36.88
N GLN A 614 -1.88 -58.87 -35.77
CA GLN A 614 -2.11 -59.43 -34.42
C GLN A 614 -3.60 -59.46 -34.06
N MET A 615 -4.35 -58.44 -34.48
CA MET A 615 -5.80 -58.38 -34.31
C MET A 615 -6.48 -59.38 -35.25
N GLU A 616 -6.06 -59.44 -36.51
CA GLU A 616 -6.59 -60.38 -37.51
C GLU A 616 -6.37 -61.84 -37.10
N ALA A 617 -5.15 -62.21 -36.69
CA ALA A 617 -4.82 -63.55 -36.22
C ALA A 617 -5.65 -63.97 -35.01
N SER A 618 -5.82 -63.06 -34.03
CA SER A 618 -6.65 -63.35 -32.84
C SER A 618 -8.12 -63.54 -33.22
N ARG A 619 -8.64 -62.78 -34.18
CA ARG A 619 -10.01 -62.94 -34.68
C ARG A 619 -10.18 -64.24 -35.47
N SER A 620 -9.19 -64.67 -36.25
CA SER A 620 -9.18 -65.97 -36.93
C SER A 620 -9.23 -67.15 -35.95
N LEU A 621 -8.69 -66.97 -34.74
CA LEU A 621 -8.78 -67.95 -33.64
C LEU A 621 -10.10 -67.84 -32.83
N GLY A 622 -11.09 -67.06 -33.28
CA GLY A 622 -12.37 -66.88 -32.60
C GLY A 622 -12.31 -66.06 -31.31
N ILE A 623 -11.21 -65.34 -31.05
CA ILE A 623 -11.05 -64.51 -29.85
C ILE A 623 -11.78 -63.18 -30.03
N SER A 624 -12.63 -62.82 -29.07
CA SER A 624 -13.39 -61.57 -29.11
C SER A 624 -12.50 -60.33 -29.02
N TYR A 625 -12.94 -59.21 -29.60
CA TYR A 625 -12.18 -57.94 -29.63
C TYR A 625 -11.69 -57.50 -28.25
N VAL A 626 -12.52 -57.60 -27.21
CA VAL A 626 -12.14 -57.21 -25.84
C VAL A 626 -11.03 -58.12 -25.29
N LYS A 627 -11.11 -59.42 -25.55
CA LYS A 627 -10.12 -60.39 -25.09
C LYS A 627 -8.80 -60.23 -25.86
N THR A 628 -8.86 -59.97 -27.16
CA THR A 628 -7.70 -59.61 -27.99
C THR A 628 -7.06 -58.31 -27.52
N MET A 629 -7.86 -57.27 -27.28
CA MET A 629 -7.37 -55.97 -26.82
C MET A 629 -6.64 -56.10 -25.48
N ARG A 630 -7.25 -56.76 -24.49
CA ARG A 630 -6.67 -56.90 -23.14
C ARG A 630 -5.42 -57.79 -23.10
N ARG A 631 -5.40 -58.90 -23.86
CA ARG A 631 -4.34 -59.91 -23.73
C ARG A 631 -3.23 -59.81 -24.78
N VAL A 632 -3.51 -59.23 -25.95
CA VAL A 632 -2.57 -59.18 -27.07
C VAL A 632 -2.11 -57.76 -27.34
N ILE A 633 -3.06 -56.85 -27.58
CA ILE A 633 -2.73 -55.51 -28.09
C ILE A 633 -2.26 -54.56 -26.97
N LEU A 634 -3.02 -54.41 -25.88
CA LEU A 634 -2.70 -53.45 -24.81
C LEU A 634 -1.35 -53.69 -24.14
N PRO A 635 -0.91 -54.93 -23.83
CA PRO A 635 0.40 -55.15 -23.25
C PRO A 635 1.55 -54.64 -24.14
N GLN A 636 1.39 -54.71 -25.46
CA GLN A 636 2.36 -54.19 -26.43
C GLN A 636 2.23 -52.66 -26.57
N ALA A 637 1.00 -52.16 -26.72
CA ALA A 637 0.71 -50.74 -26.84
C ALA A 637 1.24 -49.95 -25.62
N VAL A 638 1.06 -50.46 -24.40
CA VAL A 638 1.57 -49.84 -23.17
C VAL A 638 3.08 -49.65 -23.27
N LYS A 639 3.84 -50.68 -23.69
CA LYS A 639 5.30 -50.57 -23.86
C LYS A 639 5.69 -49.50 -24.88
N ILE A 640 4.93 -49.40 -25.98
CA ILE A 640 5.13 -48.39 -27.03
C ILE A 640 4.85 -46.98 -26.50
N THR A 641 3.84 -46.81 -25.63
CA THR A 641 3.42 -45.49 -25.13
C THR A 641 4.28 -44.92 -24.01
N ILE A 642 4.92 -45.74 -23.18
CA ILE A 642 5.67 -45.28 -22.00
C ILE A 642 6.68 -44.16 -22.29
N PRO A 643 7.53 -44.24 -23.34
CA PRO A 643 8.44 -43.13 -23.69
C PRO A 643 7.71 -41.80 -23.90
N SER A 644 6.57 -41.86 -24.61
CA SER A 644 5.75 -40.67 -24.90
C SER A 644 5.06 -40.15 -23.65
N LEU A 645 4.61 -41.03 -22.74
CA LEU A 645 4.02 -40.63 -21.45
C LEU A 645 5.03 -39.94 -20.55
N VAL A 646 6.28 -40.42 -20.51
CA VAL A 646 7.33 -39.74 -19.72
C VAL A 646 7.67 -38.38 -20.31
N ASN A 647 7.72 -38.24 -21.64
CA ASN A 647 7.87 -36.93 -22.28
C ASN A 647 6.69 -36.01 -21.96
N GLN A 648 5.45 -36.52 -21.98
CA GLN A 648 4.26 -35.75 -21.60
C GLN A 648 4.29 -35.33 -20.13
N PHE A 649 4.85 -36.15 -19.23
CA PHE A 649 5.05 -35.79 -17.82
C PHE A 649 6.01 -34.60 -17.69
N ILE A 650 7.13 -34.62 -18.42
CA ILE A 650 8.10 -33.50 -18.44
C ILE A 650 7.46 -32.22 -19.00
N ILE A 651 6.62 -32.33 -20.02
CA ILE A 651 5.86 -31.19 -20.57
C ILE A 651 4.90 -30.65 -19.51
N SER A 652 4.14 -31.53 -18.85
CA SER A 652 3.19 -31.13 -17.79
C SER A 652 3.88 -30.40 -16.63
N LEU A 653 5.13 -30.78 -16.31
CA LEU A 653 5.95 -30.08 -15.31
C LEU A 653 6.32 -28.65 -15.73
N LYS A 654 6.60 -28.43 -17.02
CA LYS A 654 6.87 -27.08 -17.54
C LYS A 654 5.59 -26.25 -17.58
N ASP A 655 4.48 -26.88 -17.95
CA ASP A 655 3.17 -26.25 -18.05
C ASP A 655 2.63 -25.73 -16.71
N THR A 656 3.16 -26.18 -15.57
CA THR A 656 2.81 -25.59 -14.26
C THR A 656 3.13 -24.10 -14.19
N THR A 657 4.15 -23.63 -14.94
CA THR A 657 4.51 -22.21 -15.00
C THR A 657 3.37 -21.35 -15.54
N ILE A 658 2.50 -21.92 -16.38
CA ILE A 658 1.33 -21.23 -16.93
C ILE A 658 0.28 -21.00 -15.83
N ILE A 659 0.21 -21.87 -14.83
CA ILE A 659 -0.72 -21.75 -13.71
C ILE A 659 -0.37 -20.56 -12.79
N SER A 660 0.87 -20.05 -12.84
CA SER A 660 1.22 -18.79 -12.17
C SER A 660 0.36 -17.60 -12.62
N ALA A 661 -0.23 -17.66 -13.83
CA ALA A 661 -1.11 -16.63 -14.35
C ALA A 661 -2.43 -16.47 -13.58
N ILE A 662 -2.87 -17.51 -12.85
CA ILE A 662 -4.05 -17.45 -11.96
C ILE A 662 -3.66 -17.20 -10.49
N GLY A 663 -2.42 -16.78 -10.23
CA GLY A 663 -1.94 -16.39 -8.90
C GLY A 663 -1.34 -17.50 -8.05
N LEU A 664 -1.34 -18.76 -8.52
CA LEU A 664 -0.79 -19.88 -7.76
C LEU A 664 0.73 -19.74 -7.57
N ILE A 665 1.19 -19.84 -6.31
CA ILE A 665 2.60 -19.64 -5.94
C ILE A 665 3.42 -20.93 -6.15
N GLU A 666 3.64 -21.29 -7.41
CA GLU A 666 4.61 -22.31 -7.80
C GLU A 666 6.04 -21.72 -7.96
N LEU A 667 6.98 -22.44 -8.57
CA LEU A 667 8.39 -22.04 -8.60
C LEU A 667 8.66 -20.75 -9.38
N LEU A 668 8.02 -20.54 -10.54
CA LEU A 668 8.17 -19.30 -11.30
C LEU A 668 7.56 -18.10 -10.55
N GLN A 669 6.36 -18.26 -9.99
CA GLN A 669 5.71 -17.22 -9.18
C GLN A 669 6.51 -16.91 -7.91
N THR A 670 7.12 -17.92 -7.28
CA THR A 670 8.09 -17.72 -6.20
C THR A 670 9.25 -16.82 -6.62
N GLY A 671 9.75 -17.01 -7.84
CA GLY A 671 10.75 -16.13 -8.44
C GLY A 671 10.30 -14.68 -8.55
N LYS A 672 9.11 -14.47 -9.12
CA LYS A 672 8.53 -13.12 -9.25
C LYS A 672 8.42 -12.42 -7.89
N ILE A 673 8.03 -13.15 -6.83
CA ILE A 673 7.99 -12.62 -5.47
C ILE A 673 9.38 -12.18 -4.98
N ILE A 674 10.40 -13.00 -5.18
CA ILE A 674 11.77 -12.67 -4.78
C ILE A 674 12.27 -11.43 -5.56
N VAL A 675 11.99 -11.38 -6.87
CA VAL A 675 12.35 -10.25 -7.74
C VAL A 675 11.65 -8.97 -7.33
N ALA A 676 10.35 -9.01 -6.98
CA ALA A 676 9.63 -7.83 -6.53
C ALA A 676 10.23 -7.24 -5.25
N ARG A 677 10.82 -8.07 -4.38
CA ARG A 677 11.48 -7.62 -3.15
C ARG A 677 12.88 -7.05 -3.39
N ASN A 678 13.73 -7.75 -4.15
CA ASN A 678 15.17 -7.43 -4.25
C ASN A 678 15.60 -6.84 -5.59
N PHE A 679 14.68 -6.77 -6.55
CA PHE A 679 14.87 -6.29 -7.91
C PHE A 679 15.93 -7.06 -8.73
N GLN A 680 16.40 -8.24 -8.31
CA GLN A 680 17.48 -8.99 -8.97
C GLN A 680 16.98 -9.97 -10.06
N SER A 681 16.20 -9.49 -11.03
CA SER A 681 15.50 -10.30 -12.05
C SER A 681 16.39 -11.32 -12.76
N PHE A 682 17.51 -10.89 -13.35
CA PHE A 682 18.41 -11.78 -14.10
C PHE A 682 18.92 -12.96 -13.26
N LYS A 683 19.32 -12.69 -12.01
CA LYS A 683 19.90 -13.72 -11.13
C LYS A 683 18.83 -14.69 -10.64
N VAL A 684 17.67 -14.18 -10.24
CA VAL A 684 16.56 -15.01 -9.74
C VAL A 684 15.99 -15.89 -10.85
N TYR A 685 15.70 -15.33 -12.03
CA TYR A 685 15.20 -16.13 -13.15
C TYR A 685 16.25 -17.09 -13.70
N GLY A 686 17.54 -16.71 -13.70
CA GLY A 686 18.64 -17.63 -14.01
C GLY A 686 18.74 -18.80 -13.03
N LEU A 687 18.54 -18.54 -11.72
CA LEU A 687 18.47 -19.58 -10.70
C LEU A 687 17.28 -20.52 -10.91
N ILE A 688 16.10 -19.98 -11.21
CA ILE A 688 14.90 -20.78 -11.49
C ILE A 688 15.10 -21.64 -12.73
N ALA A 689 15.67 -21.08 -13.80
CA ALA A 689 16.02 -21.84 -15.00
C ALA A 689 16.96 -22.99 -14.68
N LEU A 690 17.96 -22.79 -13.81
CA LEU A 690 18.87 -23.84 -13.36
C LEU A 690 18.14 -24.91 -12.55
N ILE A 691 17.24 -24.53 -11.64
CA ILE A 691 16.43 -25.48 -10.86
C ILE A 691 15.56 -26.34 -11.79
N TYR A 692 14.83 -25.72 -12.73
CA TYR A 692 14.05 -26.46 -13.73
C TYR A 692 14.93 -27.38 -14.56
N LEU A 693 16.09 -26.89 -15.01
CA LEU A 693 17.03 -27.68 -15.79
C LEU A 693 17.49 -28.94 -15.03
N VAL A 694 17.88 -28.80 -13.76
CA VAL A 694 18.30 -29.93 -12.91
C VAL A 694 17.18 -30.94 -12.75
N VAL A 695 15.95 -30.49 -12.47
CA VAL A 695 14.78 -31.37 -12.30
C VAL A 695 14.44 -32.09 -13.60
N ILE A 696 14.37 -31.36 -14.71
CA ILE A 696 14.04 -31.91 -16.04
C ILE A 696 15.12 -32.88 -16.51
N LEU A 697 16.41 -32.54 -16.35
CA LEU A 697 17.51 -33.44 -16.71
C LEU A 697 17.49 -34.71 -15.88
N SER A 698 17.23 -34.61 -14.57
CA SER A 698 17.09 -35.79 -13.69
C SER A 698 15.96 -36.70 -14.17
N LEU A 699 14.79 -36.14 -14.47
CA LEU A 699 13.66 -36.88 -15.02
C LEU A 699 13.96 -37.49 -16.39
N THR A 700 14.66 -36.76 -17.26
CA THR A 700 15.05 -37.21 -18.60
C THR A 700 16.06 -38.36 -18.52
N ILE A 701 17.03 -38.30 -17.61
CA ILE A 701 18.00 -39.38 -17.39
C ILE A 701 17.27 -40.64 -16.87
N PHE A 702 16.35 -40.46 -15.92
CA PHE A 702 15.51 -41.54 -15.42
C PHE A 702 14.65 -42.16 -16.53
N ALA A 703 14.05 -41.33 -17.39
CA ALA A 703 13.28 -41.74 -18.56
C ALA A 703 14.11 -42.63 -19.50
N ARG A 704 15.29 -42.16 -19.91
CA ARG A 704 16.19 -42.91 -20.81
C ARG A 704 16.61 -44.25 -20.22
N ARG A 705 16.79 -44.32 -18.89
CA ARG A 705 17.14 -45.57 -18.22
C ARG A 705 15.97 -46.56 -18.23
N LEU A 706 14.74 -46.08 -18.01
CA LEU A 706 13.54 -46.90 -18.15
C LEU A 706 13.36 -47.39 -19.59
N GLU A 707 13.52 -46.52 -20.58
CA GLU A 707 13.42 -46.86 -22.01
C GLU A 707 14.40 -47.96 -22.42
N ARG A 708 15.65 -47.91 -21.95
CA ARG A 708 16.67 -48.95 -22.23
C ARG A 708 16.33 -50.31 -21.66
N ASN A 709 15.59 -50.38 -20.56
CA ASN A 709 15.17 -51.65 -19.94
C ASN A 709 13.90 -52.23 -20.58
N MET A 710 13.24 -51.48 -21.46
CA MET A 710 11.98 -51.86 -22.11
C MET A 710 12.14 -52.29 -23.57
N LYS A 711 13.25 -51.89 -24.21
CA LYS A 711 13.76 -52.52 -25.44
C LYS A 711 14.37 -53.86 -25.07
#